data_AF-A0A550CKY9-F1
#
_entry.id   AF-A0A550CKY9-F1
#
_cell.length_a   1.000
_cell.length_b   1.000
_cell.length_c   1.000
_cell.angle_alpha   90.00
_cell.angle_beta   90.00
_cell.angle_gamma   90.00
#
_symmetry.space_group_name_H-M   'P 1'
#
loop_
_entity.id
_entity.type
_entity.pdbx_description
1 polymer ?
#
loop_
_entity_poly.entity_id
_entity_poly.type
_entity_poly.pdbx_seq_one_letter_code
_entity_poly.pdbx_strand_id
1 'polypeptide(L)'
;MRSFFFLTIASAVKAVVFGPIGTDRPAPAGGSVTSDQPPNTFFQGHSAPYPTNDWWVGYAAGSGNATCAGPFPYESVLTASAVQFGISTARQFDGTSVHQPTQMDWGVSFSEHSGAAADHKALSWDRQTVTVQYLTGSSTMNAYMVPGSPYMTFEYSGATPKFTSGQGLITTFAGSPISEGGSGSFSLNFFFHFARASGTQFSVTNSAGTYLIYSLNGSLSFTATAASGGGTVTASAPFTGVLRVVKLSEASHQALLDAHHAVYPTGVDTSYSFSGDSATLTFRWAVSGGSASDLLMLTWPHHRIKMQSPNFPDISALSYLTTKGYMYPALGNTWNMQYGLSTITWNAPRSPDSSCQDSIIAGLEYEIANLPAVAAPGDFYWFGGHVGMVSRLALIAEVMGRNDLADTVVTYLKAMYAFWFNPASTTKPAYETAWGGIINNAGYNNVNVDYGNGYYNDHHFHYGYFLAAAATIAKFDASWMNTYRTQVNYFLRDIVNPSTEDPYFPVTRNRDWFAGHSWASGIANGAGSRDQESVGEAVNGYYGAMLWGLVTGNNDAYNYARMLLAQEQHAAQVYWHMYPSQSSTDRDQPYPEQGLRSLVTIGNVQDWQAGAWLFWGDQKVQIAAIQILPVTPVNEYMYDAEWVNAVWDYTADELNDATYSDDWKSVIYLAYANANPGTAAQRSSALTSWGSGNSYSNQMYFLATRPGASGVCGDVDANPLGTYVLQVASTGQFVGNSTLPDLVAGDAGQAGAVIFNFGFAPNAGTMQTVGTGQYVTADSSGTYTLSASRAAASSWEIFVIRQKQGAATGVYSIMAASNKQYVVVGANGTLKNSGAAESDSTGFRFVSA
;
A
#
# COMPACT_ATOMS: atom_id res chain seq x y z
N MET A 1 34.06 25.28 44.11
CA MET A 1 33.51 25.30 42.75
C MET A 1 34.06 24.08 42.02
N ARG A 2 33.26 23.03 41.85
CA ARG A 2 33.64 21.79 41.16
C ARG A 2 33.06 21.86 39.74
N SER A 3 33.94 21.95 38.74
CA SER A 3 33.55 21.88 37.33
C SER A 3 33.06 20.48 36.99
N PHE A 4 31.81 20.38 36.56
CA PHE A 4 31.26 19.19 35.93
C PHE A 4 31.66 19.20 34.45
N PHE A 5 32.55 18.29 34.06
CA PHE A 5 32.74 17.89 32.67
C PHE A 5 31.55 17.02 32.28
N PHE A 6 30.71 17.51 31.38
CA PHE A 6 29.75 16.67 30.66
C PHE A 6 30.53 15.84 29.63
N LEU A 7 30.70 14.55 29.91
CA LEU A 7 31.21 13.57 28.98
C LEU A 7 30.02 13.11 28.11
N THR A 8 29.84 13.70 26.93
CA THR A 8 28.93 13.16 25.91
C THR A 8 29.53 11.87 25.37
N ILE A 9 29.07 10.73 25.89
CA ILE A 9 29.34 9.42 25.30
C ILE A 9 28.44 9.30 24.07
N ALA A 10 28.96 9.70 22.90
CA ALA A 10 28.40 9.27 21.63
C ALA A 10 28.72 7.77 21.49
N SER A 11 27.78 6.90 21.86
CA SER A 11 27.86 5.49 21.52
C SER A 11 27.81 5.38 19.99
N ALA A 12 28.93 5.06 19.36
CA ALA A 12 28.97 4.71 17.95
C ALA A 12 28.11 3.45 17.75
N VAL A 13 26.86 3.65 17.33
CA VAL A 13 25.99 2.56 16.94
C VAL A 13 26.60 1.95 15.67
N LYS A 14 27.01 0.68 15.72
CA LYS A 14 27.55 -0.01 14.55
C LYS A 14 26.46 -0.06 13.48
N ALA A 15 26.73 0.53 12.32
CA ALA A 15 25.94 0.30 11.11
C ALA A 15 25.98 -1.20 10.79
N VAL A 16 24.81 -1.80 10.62
CA VAL A 16 24.67 -3.19 10.19
C VAL A 16 24.13 -3.19 8.78
N VAL A 17 24.73 -4.01 7.93
CA VAL A 17 24.14 -4.51 6.70
C VAL A 17 24.00 -6.01 6.94
N PHE A 18 22.77 -6.50 7.04
CA PHE A 18 22.54 -7.94 7.22
C PHE A 18 23.00 -8.70 5.97
N GLY A 19 23.49 -9.92 6.17
CA GLY A 19 23.74 -10.86 5.07
C GLY A 19 22.43 -11.29 4.39
N PRO A 20 22.51 -12.00 3.25
CA PRO A 20 21.34 -12.47 2.54
C PRO A 20 20.58 -13.51 3.37
N ILE A 21 19.25 -13.56 3.21
CA ILE A 21 18.41 -14.60 3.84
C ILE A 21 18.81 -16.00 3.34
N GLY A 22 19.21 -16.10 2.08
CA GLY A 22 19.74 -17.29 1.45
C GLY A 22 20.39 -16.95 0.11
N THR A 23 21.26 -17.82 -0.37
CA THR A 23 21.94 -17.69 -1.67
C THR A 23 21.71 -18.91 -2.56
N ASP A 24 20.81 -19.80 -2.16
CA ASP A 24 20.43 -20.99 -2.91
C ASP A 24 19.58 -20.59 -4.11
N ARG A 25 19.75 -21.32 -5.22
CA ARG A 25 18.95 -21.14 -6.42
C ARG A 25 17.50 -21.51 -6.13
N PRO A 26 16.53 -20.61 -6.40
CA PRO A 26 15.13 -20.94 -6.23
C PRO A 26 14.71 -22.12 -7.12
N ALA A 27 14.07 -23.12 -6.51
CA ALA A 27 13.52 -24.29 -7.18
C ALA A 27 12.05 -24.51 -6.79
N PRO A 28 11.15 -23.56 -7.10
CA PRO A 28 9.72 -23.69 -6.79
C PRO A 28 9.06 -24.77 -7.67
N ALA A 29 7.84 -25.18 -7.31
CA ALA A 29 7.12 -26.27 -7.98
C ALA A 29 6.87 -26.05 -9.49
N GLY A 30 6.75 -24.79 -9.92
CA GLY A 30 6.62 -24.40 -11.33
C GLY A 30 7.95 -24.33 -12.09
N GLY A 31 9.09 -24.60 -11.44
CA GLY A 31 10.40 -24.55 -12.06
C GLY A 31 10.85 -23.13 -12.41
N SER A 32 11.57 -23.00 -13.53
CA SER A 32 12.03 -21.71 -14.05
C SER A 32 11.25 -21.32 -15.30
N VAL A 33 10.94 -20.03 -15.42
CA VAL A 33 10.27 -19.42 -16.57
C VAL A 33 11.04 -18.16 -16.98
N THR A 34 10.74 -17.64 -18.17
CA THR A 34 11.33 -16.42 -18.70
C THR A 34 10.20 -15.51 -19.14
N SER A 35 10.16 -14.28 -18.61
CA SER A 35 9.17 -13.26 -18.93
C SER A 35 9.14 -12.98 -20.43
N ASP A 36 7.94 -12.73 -20.96
CA ASP A 36 7.77 -12.24 -22.33
C ASP A 36 8.08 -10.74 -22.50
N GLN A 37 8.36 -10.04 -21.41
CA GLN A 37 8.89 -8.68 -21.36
C GLN A 37 10.28 -8.68 -20.72
N PRO A 38 11.32 -9.18 -21.41
CA PRO A 38 12.67 -9.14 -20.87
C PRO A 38 13.17 -7.68 -20.71
N PRO A 39 14.16 -7.44 -19.83
CA PRO A 39 14.79 -6.13 -19.73
C PRO A 39 15.42 -5.72 -21.07
N ASN A 40 15.37 -4.43 -21.37
CA ASN A 40 15.96 -3.87 -22.59
C ASN A 40 17.49 -3.70 -22.46
N THR A 41 18.12 -3.05 -23.44
CA THR A 41 19.58 -2.83 -23.49
C THR A 41 20.13 -1.94 -22.37
N PHE A 42 19.29 -1.31 -21.55
CA PHE A 42 19.70 -0.47 -20.44
C PHE A 42 20.61 -1.20 -19.46
N PHE A 43 20.39 -2.50 -19.22
CA PHE A 43 21.25 -3.32 -18.35
C PHE A 43 22.44 -3.98 -19.07
N GLN A 44 22.83 -3.49 -20.25
CA GLN A 44 23.96 -4.06 -21.00
C GLN A 44 25.24 -4.10 -20.14
N GLY A 45 25.81 -5.30 -20.01
CA GLY A 45 27.02 -5.56 -19.22
C GLY A 45 26.75 -5.93 -17.76
N HIS A 46 25.48 -6.01 -17.35
CA HIS A 46 25.04 -6.47 -16.05
C HIS A 46 24.35 -7.82 -16.14
N SER A 47 24.03 -8.41 -14.99
CA SER A 47 23.29 -9.66 -14.89
C SER A 47 22.20 -9.52 -13.83
N ALA A 48 21.08 -10.23 -14.03
CA ALA A 48 20.00 -10.31 -13.05
C ALA A 48 20.54 -10.79 -11.68
N PRO A 49 19.89 -10.43 -10.56
CA PRO A 49 18.56 -9.82 -10.46
C PRO A 49 18.54 -8.31 -10.73
N TYR A 50 17.45 -7.82 -11.34
CA TYR A 50 17.22 -6.40 -11.64
C TYR A 50 16.08 -5.82 -10.81
N PRO A 51 16.12 -4.52 -10.47
CA PRO A 51 14.98 -3.82 -9.87
C PRO A 51 13.77 -3.82 -10.81
N THR A 52 12.58 -3.98 -10.23
CA THR A 52 11.31 -4.08 -10.98
C THR A 52 10.28 -3.03 -10.55
N ASN A 53 10.42 -2.47 -9.35
CA ASN A 53 9.45 -1.54 -8.75
C ASN A 53 10.10 -0.20 -8.35
N ASP A 54 11.40 -0.02 -8.61
CA ASP A 54 12.11 1.24 -8.41
C ASP A 54 11.52 2.36 -9.28
N TRP A 55 11.66 3.61 -8.83
CA TRP A 55 11.15 4.79 -9.52
C TRP A 55 11.66 4.97 -10.97
N TRP A 56 12.80 4.36 -11.31
CA TRP A 56 13.50 4.49 -12.60
C TRP A 56 13.34 3.27 -13.53
N VAL A 57 12.58 2.25 -13.14
CA VAL A 57 12.49 0.99 -13.91
C VAL A 57 11.91 1.19 -15.32
N GLY A 58 11.18 2.29 -15.57
CA GLY A 58 10.74 2.72 -16.89
C GLY A 58 11.85 2.94 -17.93
N TYR A 59 13.11 3.09 -17.50
CA TYR A 59 14.27 3.12 -18.40
C TYR A 59 14.64 1.73 -18.95
N ALA A 60 14.35 0.68 -18.18
CA ALA A 60 14.77 -0.69 -18.46
C ALA A 60 13.65 -1.58 -19.00
N ALA A 61 12.40 -1.25 -18.70
CA ALA A 61 11.23 -1.97 -19.18
C ALA A 61 10.74 -1.46 -20.54
N GLY A 62 10.13 -2.35 -21.33
CA GLY A 62 9.56 -2.00 -22.63
C GLY A 62 10.56 -1.27 -23.54
N SER A 63 10.14 -0.16 -24.14
CA SER A 63 10.97 0.68 -25.00
C SER A 63 11.99 1.56 -24.26
N GLY A 64 11.99 1.57 -22.91
CA GLY A 64 12.92 2.36 -22.10
C GLY A 64 12.66 3.86 -22.10
N ASN A 65 11.48 4.28 -22.53
CA ASN A 65 11.09 5.68 -22.68
C ASN A 65 9.85 6.07 -21.85
N ALA A 66 9.49 5.25 -20.86
CA ALA A 66 8.44 5.61 -19.92
C ALA A 66 8.88 6.81 -19.06
N THR A 67 7.92 7.64 -18.67
CA THR A 67 8.16 8.68 -17.67
C THR A 67 8.43 8.01 -16.34
N CYS A 68 9.58 8.31 -15.77
CA CYS A 68 9.97 7.85 -14.45
C CYS A 68 9.69 8.94 -13.43
N ALA A 69 9.22 8.53 -12.26
CA ALA A 69 8.78 9.43 -11.20
C ALA A 69 9.87 10.40 -10.69
N GLY A 70 11.14 10.03 -10.86
CA GLY A 70 12.30 10.76 -10.35
C GLY A 70 13.32 11.17 -11.42
N PRO A 71 14.54 11.59 -11.03
CA PRO A 71 14.99 11.75 -9.65
C PRO A 71 14.37 13.01 -9.04
N PHE A 72 13.43 12.83 -8.11
CA PHE A 72 12.66 13.90 -7.48
C PHE A 72 13.59 15.03 -7.00
N PRO A 73 13.25 16.32 -7.16
CA PRO A 73 11.95 16.87 -7.55
C PRO A 73 11.65 16.81 -9.06
N TYR A 74 12.59 16.32 -9.87
CA TYR A 74 12.39 16.16 -11.30
C TYR A 74 11.69 14.85 -11.59
N GLU A 75 10.81 14.87 -12.59
CA GLU A 75 10.48 13.68 -13.38
C GLU A 75 11.41 13.61 -14.58
N SER A 76 11.61 12.42 -15.13
CA SER A 76 12.51 12.26 -16.26
C SER A 76 12.17 11.09 -17.19
N VAL A 77 12.67 11.19 -18.41
CA VAL A 77 12.53 10.20 -19.48
C VAL A 77 13.88 10.04 -20.16
N LEU A 78 14.24 8.81 -20.53
CA LEU A 78 15.34 8.58 -21.46
C LEU A 78 14.81 8.54 -22.88
N THR A 79 15.43 9.36 -23.73
CA THR A 79 15.23 9.27 -25.19
C THR A 79 16.48 8.68 -25.81
N ALA A 80 16.39 8.28 -27.08
CA ALA A 80 17.55 7.77 -27.81
C ALA A 80 18.74 8.74 -27.83
N SER A 81 18.52 10.05 -27.66
CA SER A 81 19.56 11.07 -27.79
C SER A 81 19.77 11.96 -26.58
N ALA A 82 18.93 11.89 -25.54
CA ALA A 82 19.03 12.79 -24.39
C ALA A 82 18.34 12.23 -23.14
N VAL A 83 18.87 12.61 -21.97
CA VAL A 83 18.14 12.58 -20.70
C VAL A 83 17.19 13.78 -20.70
N GLN A 84 15.88 13.55 -20.69
CA GLN A 84 14.88 14.60 -20.53
C GLN A 84 14.43 14.68 -19.08
N PHE A 85 14.27 15.88 -18.55
CA PHE A 85 13.77 16.09 -17.20
C PHE A 85 13.04 17.42 -17.07
N GLY A 86 12.20 17.53 -16.06
CA GLY A 86 11.56 18.79 -15.69
C GLY A 86 10.87 18.73 -14.34
N ILE A 87 10.45 19.91 -13.86
CA ILE A 87 9.62 20.02 -12.66
C ILE A 87 8.35 20.70 -13.09
N SER A 88 7.24 19.97 -13.01
CA SER A 88 5.92 20.55 -13.26
C SER A 88 5.67 21.73 -12.33
N THR A 89 5.19 22.82 -12.89
CA THR A 89 4.80 24.03 -12.14
C THR A 89 3.29 24.11 -11.92
N ALA A 90 2.55 23.13 -12.44
CA ALA A 90 1.11 23.04 -12.31
C ALA A 90 0.76 21.95 -11.30
N ARG A 91 0.08 22.36 -10.22
CA ARG A 91 -0.61 21.45 -9.31
C ARG A 91 -2.09 21.79 -9.33
N GLN A 92 -2.92 20.83 -9.70
CA GLN A 92 -4.35 21.01 -9.89
C GLN A 92 -5.11 20.12 -8.93
N PHE A 93 -6.17 20.65 -8.32
CA PHE A 93 -7.10 19.85 -7.52
C PHE A 93 -8.44 19.81 -8.24
N ASP A 94 -8.93 18.61 -8.56
CA ASP A 94 -10.16 18.41 -9.33
C ASP A 94 -11.41 18.15 -8.45
N GLY A 95 -11.24 18.14 -7.12
CA GLY A 95 -12.29 17.82 -6.16
C GLY A 95 -12.08 16.49 -5.44
N THR A 96 -11.35 15.54 -6.05
CA THR A 96 -11.03 14.23 -5.45
C THR A 96 -9.54 13.95 -5.39
N SER A 97 -8.76 14.57 -6.28
CA SER A 97 -7.34 14.29 -6.48
C SER A 97 -6.54 15.56 -6.73
N VAL A 98 -5.30 15.56 -6.25
CA VAL A 98 -4.26 16.44 -6.79
C VAL A 98 -3.59 15.79 -7.99
N HIS A 99 -3.35 16.59 -9.02
CA HIS A 99 -2.65 16.21 -10.24
C HIS A 99 -1.45 17.13 -10.40
N GLN A 100 -0.30 16.55 -10.68
CA GLN A 100 0.95 17.20 -11.01
C GLN A 100 1.35 16.74 -12.42
N PRO A 101 0.75 17.30 -13.49
CA PRO A 101 0.99 16.80 -14.84
C PRO A 101 2.47 16.81 -15.19
N THR A 102 2.97 15.70 -15.72
CA THR A 102 4.36 15.54 -16.16
C THR A 102 4.77 16.65 -17.11
N GLN A 103 5.95 17.21 -16.88
CA GLN A 103 6.52 18.28 -17.70
C GLN A 103 8.02 18.02 -17.91
N MET A 104 8.45 17.93 -19.17
CA MET A 104 9.87 17.81 -19.54
C MET A 104 10.39 19.18 -19.97
N ASP A 105 11.28 19.76 -19.18
CA ASP A 105 11.75 21.14 -19.33
C ASP A 105 12.97 21.20 -20.26
N TRP A 106 13.87 20.23 -20.12
CA TRP A 106 15.15 20.18 -20.84
C TRP A 106 15.53 18.76 -21.23
N GLY A 107 16.12 18.62 -22.41
CA GLY A 107 16.88 17.44 -22.84
C GLY A 107 18.39 17.73 -22.82
N VAL A 108 19.16 16.86 -22.19
CA VAL A 108 20.62 17.02 -22.05
C VAL A 108 21.37 15.88 -22.72
N SER A 109 22.36 16.26 -23.53
CA SER A 109 23.18 15.38 -24.35
C SER A 109 24.52 16.03 -24.70
N PHE A 110 25.19 15.51 -25.73
CA PHE A 110 26.35 16.10 -26.38
C PHE A 110 26.21 16.06 -27.91
N SER A 111 26.95 16.93 -28.60
CA SER A 111 26.81 17.15 -30.04
C SER A 111 27.29 15.97 -30.88
N GLU A 112 28.25 15.19 -30.37
CA GLU A 112 28.81 14.00 -31.01
C GLU A 112 27.93 12.76 -30.84
N HIS A 113 26.84 12.83 -30.06
CA HIS A 113 25.97 11.68 -29.82
C HIS A 113 25.31 11.22 -31.12
N SER A 114 25.30 9.91 -31.38
CA SER A 114 24.83 9.34 -32.65
C SER A 114 23.32 9.42 -32.85
N GLY A 115 22.56 9.64 -31.77
CA GLY A 115 21.10 9.54 -31.73
C GLY A 115 20.56 8.10 -31.72
N ALA A 116 21.43 7.09 -31.67
CA ALA A 116 21.00 5.70 -31.60
C ALA A 116 20.51 5.32 -30.20
N ALA A 117 19.40 4.58 -30.12
CA ALA A 117 18.87 4.11 -28.84
C ALA A 117 19.83 3.18 -28.07
N ALA A 118 20.73 2.49 -28.77
CA ALA A 118 21.75 1.64 -28.15
C ALA A 118 22.90 2.44 -27.48
N ASP A 119 22.97 3.75 -27.71
CA ASP A 119 24.04 4.62 -27.22
C ASP A 119 23.72 5.22 -25.83
N HIS A 120 22.93 4.49 -25.03
CA HIS A 120 22.77 4.74 -23.59
C HIS A 120 22.50 3.46 -22.78
N LYS A 121 22.95 3.44 -21.52
CA LYS A 121 22.80 2.30 -20.59
C LYS A 121 22.96 2.72 -19.12
N ALA A 122 22.58 1.84 -18.19
CA ALA A 122 22.98 1.92 -16.79
C ALA A 122 24.47 1.62 -16.65
N LEU A 123 25.23 2.56 -16.08
CA LEU A 123 26.60 2.31 -15.67
C LEU A 123 26.64 1.58 -14.31
N SER A 124 25.79 2.00 -13.38
CA SER A 124 25.63 1.42 -12.05
C SER A 124 24.30 1.88 -11.43
N TRP A 125 23.85 1.18 -10.40
CA TRP A 125 22.78 1.61 -9.52
C TRP A 125 23.07 1.14 -8.09
N ASP A 126 22.44 1.79 -7.14
CA ASP A 126 22.37 1.35 -5.74
C ASP A 126 20.89 1.14 -5.36
N ARG A 127 20.56 1.22 -4.06
CA ARG A 127 19.19 1.00 -3.58
C ARG A 127 18.21 2.12 -3.96
N GLN A 128 18.68 3.23 -4.51
CA GLN A 128 17.83 4.39 -4.80
C GLN A 128 18.28 5.23 -5.99
N THR A 129 19.56 5.20 -6.35
CA THR A 129 20.14 6.00 -7.43
C THR A 129 20.54 5.14 -8.61
N VAL A 130 20.56 5.76 -9.79
CA VAL A 130 21.07 5.15 -11.03
C VAL A 130 21.98 6.12 -11.75
N THR A 131 23.13 5.63 -12.23
CA THR A 131 24.01 6.40 -13.12
C THR A 131 23.75 5.97 -14.55
N VAL A 132 23.22 6.89 -15.35
CA VAL A 132 22.92 6.66 -16.77
C VAL A 132 24.07 7.19 -17.62
N GLN A 133 24.63 6.37 -18.49
CA GLN A 133 25.68 6.80 -19.42
C GLN A 133 25.13 6.89 -20.84
N TYR A 134 25.28 8.05 -21.47
CA TYR A 134 25.19 8.24 -22.91
C TYR A 134 26.60 8.18 -23.51
N LEU A 135 26.77 7.51 -24.65
CA LEU A 135 28.10 7.27 -25.23
C LEU A 135 28.09 7.23 -26.77
N THR A 136 29.11 7.79 -27.40
CA THR A 136 29.40 7.58 -28.83
C THR A 136 30.91 7.62 -29.04
N GLY A 137 31.49 6.49 -29.46
CA GLY A 137 32.95 6.33 -29.51
C GLY A 137 33.57 6.48 -28.12
N SER A 138 34.55 7.38 -27.99
CA SER A 138 35.18 7.72 -26.70
C SER A 138 34.49 8.86 -25.94
N SER A 139 33.47 9.49 -26.55
CA SER A 139 32.76 10.63 -25.97
C SER A 139 31.64 10.11 -25.09
N THR A 140 31.59 10.53 -23.83
CA THR A 140 30.56 10.08 -22.89
C THR A 140 29.98 11.22 -22.06
N MET A 141 28.77 10.97 -21.57
CA MET A 141 28.08 11.77 -20.57
C MET A 141 27.44 10.84 -19.54
N ASN A 142 27.88 10.90 -18.29
CA ASN A 142 27.25 10.22 -17.16
C ASN A 142 26.27 11.18 -16.47
N ALA A 143 25.01 10.80 -16.35
CA ALA A 143 24.01 11.49 -15.55
C ALA A 143 23.85 10.76 -14.21
N TYR A 144 24.14 11.45 -13.10
CA TYR A 144 23.92 10.92 -11.76
C TYR A 144 22.47 11.21 -11.34
N MET A 145 21.60 10.21 -11.41
CA MET A 145 20.18 10.35 -11.13
C MET A 145 19.92 10.05 -9.65
N VAL A 146 19.96 11.09 -8.81
CA VAL A 146 19.90 10.98 -7.34
C VAL A 146 18.64 11.68 -6.81
N PRO A 147 17.65 10.93 -6.30
CA PRO A 147 16.48 11.54 -5.64
C PRO A 147 16.86 12.47 -4.49
N GLY A 148 16.18 13.61 -4.42
CA GLY A 148 16.44 14.68 -3.47
C GLY A 148 17.52 15.66 -3.91
N SER A 149 18.29 15.41 -4.97
CA SER A 149 19.22 16.43 -5.45
C SER A 149 18.43 17.57 -6.10
N PRO A 150 18.60 18.84 -5.67
CA PRO A 150 17.98 19.96 -6.38
C PRO A 150 18.59 20.17 -7.78
N TYR A 151 19.75 19.57 -8.06
CA TYR A 151 20.44 19.69 -9.34
C TYR A 151 20.44 18.36 -10.10
N MET A 152 20.20 18.45 -11.41
CA MET A 152 20.62 17.41 -12.34
C MET A 152 22.12 17.55 -12.60
N THR A 153 22.87 16.46 -12.51
CA THR A 153 24.34 16.47 -12.59
C THR A 153 24.84 15.60 -13.73
N PHE A 154 25.65 16.17 -14.62
CA PHE A 154 26.16 15.54 -15.83
C PHE A 154 27.70 15.63 -15.86
N GLU A 155 28.37 14.49 -15.87
CA GLU A 155 29.81 14.38 -16.03
C GLU A 155 30.14 14.02 -17.49
N TYR A 156 30.84 14.90 -18.19
CA TYR A 156 31.26 14.73 -19.57
C TYR A 156 32.72 14.26 -19.66
N SER A 157 33.02 13.45 -20.67
CA SER A 157 34.39 13.09 -21.06
C SER A 157 34.56 13.24 -22.56
N GLY A 158 35.33 14.26 -22.98
CA GLY A 158 35.67 14.50 -24.38
C GLY A 158 34.48 14.77 -25.29
N ALA A 159 33.38 15.29 -24.75
CA ALA A 159 32.09 15.43 -25.43
C ALA A 159 31.63 16.89 -25.37
N THR A 160 30.96 17.42 -26.41
CA THR A 160 30.53 18.82 -26.50
C THR A 160 29.11 18.99 -25.93
N PRO A 161 28.93 19.55 -24.71
CA PRO A 161 27.62 19.61 -24.05
C PRO A 161 26.55 20.32 -24.87
N LYS A 162 25.33 19.76 -24.88
CA LYS A 162 24.17 20.28 -25.59
C LYS A 162 22.92 20.16 -24.73
N PHE A 163 22.28 21.29 -24.47
CA PHE A 163 20.98 21.39 -23.84
C PHE A 163 19.95 21.74 -24.91
N THR A 164 18.81 21.07 -24.91
CA THR A 164 17.69 21.31 -25.82
C THR A 164 16.46 21.64 -25.00
N SER A 165 15.82 22.76 -25.27
CA SER A 165 14.59 23.16 -24.59
C SER A 165 13.46 22.18 -24.95
N GLY A 166 12.81 21.59 -23.94
CA GLY A 166 11.58 20.82 -24.11
C GLY A 166 10.33 21.69 -24.19
N GLN A 167 10.47 23.00 -23.95
CA GLN A 167 9.40 23.94 -23.69
C GLN A 167 9.52 25.15 -24.64
N GLY A 168 9.62 24.84 -25.93
CA GLY A 168 9.70 25.82 -27.01
C GLY A 168 11.00 26.64 -27.03
N LEU A 169 10.89 27.92 -27.38
CA LEU A 169 12.02 28.82 -27.58
C LEU A 169 12.74 29.17 -26.26
N ILE A 170 14.05 29.35 -26.35
CA ILE A 170 14.82 30.03 -25.31
C ILE A 170 14.62 31.53 -25.48
N THR A 171 14.19 32.22 -24.43
CA THR A 171 13.88 33.65 -24.44
C THR A 171 14.99 34.51 -23.85
N THR A 172 15.80 33.96 -22.94
CA THR A 172 16.94 34.66 -22.33
C THR A 172 18.07 33.68 -22.05
N PHE A 173 19.30 34.11 -22.31
CA PHE A 173 20.51 33.37 -21.96
C PHE A 173 21.59 34.31 -21.42
N ALA A 174 22.15 34.01 -20.26
CA ALA A 174 23.16 34.80 -19.57
C ALA A 174 22.79 36.31 -19.49
N GLY A 175 21.53 36.60 -19.18
CA GLY A 175 20.98 37.96 -19.12
C GLY A 175 20.72 38.64 -20.47
N SER A 176 21.07 38.00 -21.60
CA SER A 176 20.80 38.52 -22.94
C SER A 176 19.49 37.96 -23.50
N PRO A 177 18.56 38.80 -23.97
CA PRO A 177 17.34 38.34 -24.61
C PRO A 177 17.64 37.67 -25.96
N ILE A 178 16.87 36.63 -26.30
CA ILE A 178 16.91 35.91 -27.57
C ILE A 178 15.50 35.88 -28.16
N SER A 179 15.37 36.07 -29.47
CA SER A 179 14.09 35.92 -30.18
C SER A 179 14.17 34.87 -31.28
N GLU A 180 13.01 34.37 -31.72
CA GLU A 180 12.93 33.41 -32.82
C GLU A 180 13.51 33.98 -34.13
N GLY A 181 14.40 33.22 -34.76
CA GLY A 181 14.86 33.49 -36.12
C GLY A 181 13.85 33.05 -37.16
N GLY A 182 13.13 34.01 -37.74
CA GLY A 182 12.27 33.77 -38.92
C GLY A 182 13.08 33.81 -40.22
N SER A 183 12.95 32.77 -41.04
CA SER A 183 13.33 32.79 -42.46
C SER A 183 12.39 33.71 -43.25
N GLY A 184 12.59 35.04 -43.19
CA GLY A 184 12.01 35.95 -44.19
C GLY A 184 11.34 37.24 -43.74
N SER A 185 11.80 37.95 -42.71
CA SER A 185 11.38 39.35 -42.53
C SER A 185 12.50 40.23 -41.99
N PHE A 186 12.89 41.21 -42.81
CA PHE A 186 13.77 42.33 -42.43
C PHE A 186 13.04 43.21 -41.40
N SER A 187 13.16 42.87 -40.13
CA SER A 187 12.81 43.78 -39.04
C SER A 187 14.03 44.63 -38.70
N LEU A 188 13.87 45.96 -38.69
CA LEU A 188 14.90 46.94 -38.29
C LEU A 188 15.12 46.99 -36.77
N ASN A 189 14.48 46.10 -36.01
CA ASN A 189 14.76 45.91 -34.58
C ASN A 189 15.88 44.88 -34.43
N PHE A 190 17.00 45.28 -33.82
CA PHE A 190 18.16 44.43 -33.50
C PHE A 190 17.80 43.33 -32.49
N PHE A 191 17.05 42.32 -32.90
CA PHE A 191 16.88 41.12 -32.10
C PHE A 191 17.91 40.07 -32.51
N PHE A 192 18.71 39.62 -31.54
CA PHE A 192 19.67 38.55 -31.77
C PHE A 192 18.97 37.20 -31.65
N HIS A 193 19.05 36.38 -32.70
CA HIS A 193 18.50 35.03 -32.75
C HIS A 193 19.35 33.99 -31.99
N PHE A 194 20.47 34.45 -31.44
CA PHE A 194 21.38 33.68 -30.61
C PHE A 194 22.01 34.60 -29.57
N ALA A 195 22.46 34.04 -28.46
CA ALA A 195 23.35 34.72 -27.52
C ALA A 195 24.58 33.85 -27.26
N ARG A 196 25.71 34.50 -26.98
CA ARG A 196 26.95 33.82 -26.58
C ARG A 196 27.38 34.33 -25.23
N ALA A 197 27.80 33.42 -24.38
CA ALA A 197 28.38 33.76 -23.09
C ALA A 197 29.51 32.80 -22.77
N SER A 198 30.50 33.32 -22.05
CA SER A 198 31.60 32.53 -21.51
C SER A 198 31.67 32.73 -20.01
N GLY A 199 31.83 31.65 -19.27
CA GLY A 199 31.87 31.68 -17.80
C GLY A 199 31.71 30.31 -17.18
N THR A 200 31.50 30.29 -15.87
CA THR A 200 31.23 29.08 -15.08
C THR A 200 29.79 28.97 -14.59
N GLN A 201 29.00 30.04 -14.74
CA GLN A 201 27.60 30.10 -14.35
C GLN A 201 26.79 30.80 -15.44
N PHE A 202 25.65 30.21 -15.79
CA PHE A 202 24.76 30.73 -16.82
C PHE A 202 23.32 30.63 -16.36
N SER A 203 22.51 31.65 -16.64
CA SER A 203 21.05 31.56 -16.55
C SER A 203 20.46 31.32 -17.94
N VAL A 204 19.45 30.47 -18.04
CA VAL A 204 18.72 30.20 -19.27
C VAL A 204 17.22 30.15 -18.98
N THR A 205 16.39 30.74 -19.83
CA THR A 205 14.94 30.80 -19.62
C THR A 205 14.21 30.32 -20.87
N ASN A 206 13.23 29.43 -20.67
CA ASN A 206 12.22 29.02 -21.65
C ASN A 206 10.82 29.14 -21.02
N SER A 207 9.77 28.56 -21.62
CA SER A 207 8.41 28.68 -21.06
C SER A 207 8.18 27.94 -19.73
N ALA A 208 9.08 27.02 -19.35
CA ALA A 208 9.03 26.36 -18.03
C ALA A 208 9.71 27.16 -16.91
N GLY A 209 10.33 28.31 -17.23
CA GLY A 209 10.98 29.19 -16.28
C GLY A 209 12.50 29.24 -16.44
N THR A 210 13.18 29.77 -15.43
CA THR A 210 14.63 29.97 -15.43
C THR A 210 15.37 28.77 -14.83
N TYR A 211 16.46 28.39 -15.46
CA TYR A 211 17.42 27.40 -14.98
C TYR A 211 18.81 28.01 -14.85
N LEU A 212 19.57 27.53 -13.88
CA LEU A 212 20.98 27.85 -13.70
C LEU A 212 21.83 26.66 -14.15
N ILE A 213 22.87 26.93 -14.93
CA ILE A 213 23.87 25.95 -15.38
C ILE A 213 25.22 26.33 -14.75
N TYR A 214 25.81 25.41 -14.01
CA TYR A 214 27.12 25.57 -13.38
C TYR A 214 28.15 24.64 -14.01
N SER A 215 29.33 25.15 -14.34
CA SER A 215 30.50 24.37 -14.75
C SER A 215 31.48 24.29 -13.60
N LEU A 216 31.73 23.07 -13.11
CA LEU A 216 32.62 22.84 -11.97
C LEU A 216 34.10 22.71 -12.38
N ASN A 217 34.37 22.55 -13.68
CA ASN A 217 35.72 22.30 -14.20
C ASN A 217 36.15 23.39 -15.18
N GLY A 218 35.97 24.65 -14.78
CA GLY A 218 36.47 25.82 -15.50
C GLY A 218 35.45 26.45 -16.46
N SER A 219 35.87 27.57 -17.07
CA SER A 219 35.00 28.37 -17.92
C SER A 219 34.68 27.65 -19.23
N LEU A 220 33.41 27.67 -19.62
CA LEU A 220 32.93 27.22 -20.92
C LEU A 220 32.43 28.39 -21.74
N SER A 221 32.34 28.21 -23.05
CA SER A 221 31.65 29.15 -23.95
C SER A 221 30.46 28.44 -24.57
N PHE A 222 29.28 29.01 -24.38
CA PHE A 222 28.02 28.49 -24.91
C PHE A 222 27.46 29.43 -25.96
N THR A 223 26.83 28.85 -26.98
CA THR A 223 25.91 29.56 -27.88
C THR A 223 24.50 29.05 -27.61
N ALA A 224 23.61 29.94 -27.17
CA ALA A 224 22.19 29.69 -27.09
C ALA A 224 21.50 30.17 -28.37
N THR A 225 20.54 29.41 -28.90
CA THR A 225 19.79 29.73 -30.12
C THR A 225 18.30 29.58 -29.90
N ALA A 226 17.50 30.34 -30.66
CA ALA A 226 16.06 30.17 -30.76
C ALA A 226 15.67 30.08 -32.26
N ALA A 227 15.21 28.92 -32.69
CA ALA A 227 14.89 28.64 -34.09
C ALA A 227 13.58 27.85 -34.19
N SER A 228 12.68 28.30 -35.07
CA SER A 228 11.44 27.64 -35.52
C SER A 228 10.95 26.52 -34.59
N GLY A 229 10.31 26.91 -33.48
CA GLY A 229 9.69 25.99 -32.52
C GLY A 229 10.58 25.40 -31.41
N GLY A 230 11.87 25.73 -31.33
CA GLY A 230 12.75 25.22 -30.26
C GLY A 230 13.99 26.08 -29.99
N GLY A 231 14.77 25.69 -28.98
CA GLY A 231 16.03 26.36 -28.66
C GLY A 231 17.06 25.41 -28.07
N THR A 232 18.34 25.70 -28.32
CA THR A 232 19.46 24.91 -27.79
C THR A 232 20.48 25.80 -27.10
N VAL A 233 21.21 25.24 -26.14
CA VAL A 233 22.45 25.79 -25.59
C VAL A 233 23.56 24.79 -25.88
N THR A 234 24.51 25.16 -26.74
CA THR A 234 25.57 24.26 -27.21
C THR A 234 26.94 24.83 -26.87
N ALA A 235 27.80 24.01 -26.25
CA ALA A 235 29.18 24.40 -25.97
C ALA A 235 29.97 24.57 -27.27
N SER A 236 30.98 25.43 -27.27
CA SER A 236 31.79 25.69 -28.47
C SER A 236 32.81 24.60 -28.81
N ALA A 237 33.09 23.68 -27.88
CA ALA A 237 34.11 22.64 -28.00
C ALA A 237 33.84 21.47 -27.05
N PRO A 238 34.50 20.30 -27.26
CA PRO A 238 34.46 19.19 -26.33
C PRO A 238 34.90 19.58 -24.92
N PHE A 239 34.22 19.03 -23.92
CA PHE A 239 34.43 19.28 -22.51
C PHE A 239 34.69 17.97 -21.75
N THR A 240 35.56 18.04 -20.75
CA THR A 240 35.75 17.00 -19.74
C THR A 240 35.57 17.63 -18.38
N GLY A 241 34.55 17.20 -17.65
CA GLY A 241 34.18 17.78 -16.36
C GLY A 241 32.68 17.73 -16.10
N VAL A 242 32.25 18.41 -15.03
CA VAL A 242 30.88 18.32 -14.53
C VAL A 242 30.10 19.59 -14.80
N LEU A 243 28.90 19.42 -15.34
CA LEU A 243 27.85 20.43 -15.42
C LEU A 243 26.71 20.08 -14.47
N ARG A 244 26.22 21.09 -13.75
CA ARG A 244 25.01 20.96 -12.90
C ARG A 244 23.94 21.93 -13.36
N VAL A 245 22.70 21.45 -13.37
CA VAL A 245 21.54 22.20 -13.85
C VAL A 245 20.46 22.20 -12.78
N VAL A 246 19.91 23.36 -12.44
CA VAL A 246 18.86 23.49 -11.42
C VAL A 246 17.79 24.50 -11.83
N LYS A 247 16.54 24.20 -11.51
CA LYS A 247 15.42 25.13 -11.70
C LYS A 247 15.46 26.25 -10.66
N LEU A 248 15.48 27.50 -11.10
CA LEU A 248 15.36 28.68 -10.24
C LEU A 248 13.89 29.11 -10.17
N SER A 249 13.11 28.48 -9.29
CA SER A 249 11.68 28.79 -9.13
C SER A 249 11.41 30.21 -8.66
N GLU A 250 12.28 30.75 -7.80
CA GLU A 250 12.21 32.10 -7.28
C GLU A 250 13.63 32.71 -7.22
N ALA A 251 13.74 34.03 -7.41
CA ALA A 251 15.03 34.71 -7.37
C ALA A 251 15.72 34.59 -5.99
N SER A 252 14.94 34.50 -4.91
CA SER A 252 15.41 34.27 -3.54
C SER A 252 16.19 32.95 -3.38
N HIS A 253 15.87 31.93 -4.17
CA HIS A 253 16.49 30.61 -4.07
C HIS A 253 17.95 30.59 -4.56
N GLN A 254 18.34 31.56 -5.40
CA GLN A 254 19.65 31.55 -6.05
C GLN A 254 20.81 31.58 -5.04
N ALA A 255 20.67 32.31 -3.94
CA ALA A 255 21.77 32.45 -2.97
C ALA A 255 22.17 31.10 -2.34
N LEU A 256 21.19 30.27 -1.98
CA LEU A 256 21.46 28.94 -1.44
C LEU A 256 22.02 28.00 -2.52
N LEU A 257 21.49 28.09 -3.74
CA LEU A 257 21.98 27.28 -4.86
C LEU A 257 23.44 27.62 -5.21
N ASP A 258 23.75 28.90 -5.36
CA ASP A 258 25.11 29.39 -5.64
C ASP A 258 26.10 28.98 -4.53
N ALA A 259 25.68 28.95 -3.27
CA ALA A 259 26.54 28.53 -2.16
C ALA A 259 26.90 27.03 -2.19
N HIS A 260 26.04 26.16 -2.75
CA HIS A 260 26.17 24.71 -2.63
C HIS A 260 26.33 23.95 -3.96
N HIS A 261 26.37 24.64 -5.11
CA HIS A 261 26.46 24.00 -6.43
C HIS A 261 27.74 23.17 -6.63
N ALA A 262 28.84 23.48 -5.94
CA ALA A 262 30.11 22.76 -6.11
C ALA A 262 30.10 21.33 -5.56
N VAL A 263 29.20 21.00 -4.63
CA VAL A 263 29.15 19.71 -3.95
C VAL A 263 27.93 18.91 -4.43
N TYR A 264 28.15 17.69 -4.89
CA TYR A 264 27.11 16.89 -5.53
C TYR A 264 27.16 15.40 -5.14
N PRO A 265 26.00 14.72 -5.10
CA PRO A 265 25.94 13.30 -4.84
C PRO A 265 26.15 12.49 -6.13
N THR A 266 26.76 11.32 -6.02
CA THR A 266 26.92 10.35 -7.12
C THR A 266 26.28 8.99 -6.84
N GLY A 267 25.79 8.79 -5.61
CA GLY A 267 25.12 7.59 -5.16
C GLY A 267 24.73 7.69 -3.68
N VAL A 268 24.09 6.67 -3.15
CA VAL A 268 23.70 6.58 -1.73
C VAL A 268 23.88 5.16 -1.20
N ASP A 269 24.45 5.09 0.00
CA ASP A 269 24.46 3.88 0.82
C ASP A 269 23.36 3.99 1.87
N THR A 270 22.49 2.99 1.96
CA THR A 270 21.55 2.88 3.08
C THR A 270 22.02 1.80 4.04
N SER A 271 22.09 2.13 5.31
CA SER A 271 22.42 1.18 6.38
C SER A 271 21.45 1.34 7.53
N TYR A 272 21.44 0.38 8.44
CA TYR A 272 20.50 0.42 9.55
C TYR A 272 21.15 -0.09 10.83
N SER A 273 20.56 0.30 11.95
CA SER A 273 20.95 -0.18 13.26
C SER A 273 19.74 -0.31 14.17
N PHE A 274 19.85 -1.20 15.14
CA PHE A 274 18.75 -1.57 16.03
C PHE A 274 19.16 -1.41 17.49
N SER A 275 18.29 -0.81 18.29
CA SER A 275 18.45 -0.70 19.74
C SER A 275 17.09 -0.98 20.40
N GLY A 276 16.89 -2.22 20.83
CA GLY A 276 15.60 -2.68 21.36
C GLY A 276 14.49 -2.50 20.33
N ASP A 277 13.51 -1.67 20.66
CA ASP A 277 12.34 -1.36 19.83
C ASP A 277 12.51 -0.05 19.04
N SER A 278 13.75 0.31 18.72
CA SER A 278 14.06 1.43 17.83
C SER A 278 15.01 1.00 16.72
N ALA A 279 14.75 1.47 15.50
CA ALA A 279 15.67 1.37 14.37
C ALA A 279 16.11 2.77 13.93
N THR A 280 17.35 2.87 13.48
CA THR A 280 17.83 4.03 12.74
C THR A 280 18.18 3.60 11.33
N LEU A 281 17.50 4.14 10.32
CA LEU A 281 17.87 4.07 8.91
C LEU A 281 18.80 5.24 8.59
N THR A 282 19.98 4.95 8.10
CA THR A 282 20.99 5.95 7.73
C THR A 282 21.12 6.01 6.21
N PHE A 283 20.82 7.17 5.63
CA PHE A 283 21.24 7.51 4.27
C PHE A 283 22.60 8.17 4.32
N ARG A 284 23.55 7.68 3.52
CA ARG A 284 24.87 8.27 3.40
C ARG A 284 25.24 8.44 1.94
N TRP A 285 25.14 9.68 1.46
CA TRP A 285 25.47 9.99 0.06
C TRP A 285 26.97 9.91 -0.17
N ALA A 286 27.35 9.31 -1.30
CA ALA A 286 28.67 9.46 -1.88
C ALA A 286 28.76 10.85 -2.51
N VAL A 287 29.77 11.63 -2.13
CA VAL A 287 29.87 13.06 -2.46
C VAL A 287 31.16 13.38 -3.19
N SER A 288 31.05 14.27 -4.17
CA SER A 288 32.16 14.81 -4.96
C SER A 288 32.15 16.35 -4.95
N GLY A 289 33.29 16.95 -5.33
CA GLY A 289 33.43 18.39 -5.58
C GLY A 289 33.75 19.29 -4.37
N GLY A 290 33.58 18.81 -3.13
CA GLY A 290 33.92 19.58 -1.94
C GLY A 290 33.64 18.85 -0.61
N SER A 291 33.35 19.62 0.45
CA SER A 291 33.06 19.06 1.77
C SER A 291 31.71 18.36 1.81
N ALA A 292 31.66 17.16 2.39
CA ALA A 292 30.43 16.39 2.53
C ALA A 292 29.37 17.08 3.41
N SER A 293 29.78 17.98 4.31
CA SER A 293 28.88 18.84 5.10
C SER A 293 28.07 19.81 4.26
N ASP A 294 28.57 20.16 3.07
CA ASP A 294 28.01 21.22 2.23
C ASP A 294 27.10 20.65 1.15
N LEU A 295 26.88 19.32 1.13
CA LEU A 295 25.92 18.69 0.25
C LEU A 295 24.51 19.22 0.56
N LEU A 296 23.88 19.82 -0.44
CA LEU A 296 22.49 20.25 -0.39
C LEU A 296 21.59 19.19 -1.02
N MET A 297 20.68 18.65 -0.22
CA MET A 297 19.65 17.70 -0.61
C MET A 297 18.27 18.25 -0.22
N LEU A 298 17.21 17.69 -0.78
CA LEU A 298 15.82 18.06 -0.55
C LEU A 298 15.07 16.94 0.16
N THR A 299 14.29 17.31 1.16
CA THR A 299 13.52 16.40 2.01
C THR A 299 12.04 16.45 1.65
N TRP A 300 11.33 15.34 1.80
CA TRP A 300 9.87 15.32 1.85
C TRP A 300 9.36 15.41 3.30
N PRO A 301 8.05 15.61 3.52
CA PRO A 301 7.47 15.67 4.86
C PRO A 301 7.89 14.51 5.77
N HIS A 302 7.74 13.26 5.28
CA HIS A 302 8.08 12.08 6.07
C HIS A 302 9.56 12.03 6.49
N HIS A 303 10.47 12.60 5.69
CA HIS A 303 11.88 12.68 6.01
C HIS A 303 12.12 13.62 7.20
N ARG A 304 11.55 14.84 7.15
CA ARG A 304 11.73 15.85 8.19
C ARG A 304 11.19 15.41 9.54
N ILE A 305 10.09 14.66 9.54
CA ILE A 305 9.47 14.15 10.77
C ILE A 305 10.40 13.15 11.51
N LYS A 306 11.19 12.35 10.79
CA LYS A 306 11.99 11.25 11.38
C LYS A 306 13.48 11.57 11.52
N MET A 307 13.96 12.59 10.82
CA MET A 307 15.39 12.93 10.79
C MET A 307 15.87 13.42 12.16
N GLN A 308 16.96 12.83 12.63
CA GLN A 308 17.62 13.19 13.87
C GLN A 308 18.74 14.20 13.62
N SER A 309 18.83 15.21 14.49
CA SER A 309 19.82 16.31 14.41
C SER A 309 19.92 16.95 13.01
N PRO A 310 18.78 17.35 12.40
CA PRO A 310 18.80 17.89 11.05
C PRO A 310 19.49 19.26 10.97
N ASN A 311 20.12 19.53 9.82
CA ASN A 311 20.58 20.86 9.44
C ASN A 311 19.71 21.37 8.29
N PHE A 312 18.59 22.02 8.62
CA PHE A 312 17.65 22.55 7.64
C PHE A 312 17.89 24.05 7.45
N PRO A 313 18.26 24.50 6.24
CA PRO A 313 18.04 25.89 5.85
C PRO A 313 16.56 26.28 5.95
N ASP A 314 16.28 27.58 5.93
CA ASP A 314 14.91 28.09 5.94
C ASP A 314 14.11 27.54 4.75
N ILE A 315 12.82 27.24 4.96
CA ILE A 315 11.93 26.71 3.91
C ILE A 315 11.72 27.68 2.75
N SER A 316 11.92 29.00 2.97
CA SER A 316 11.89 30.01 1.93
C SER A 316 13.19 30.12 1.13
N ALA A 317 14.26 29.44 1.57
CA ALA A 317 15.56 29.50 0.91
C ALA A 317 15.61 28.60 -0.33
N LEU A 318 14.79 27.54 -0.39
CA LEU A 318 14.58 26.70 -1.56
C LEU A 318 13.33 25.84 -1.36
N SER A 319 12.48 25.75 -2.36
CA SER A 319 11.35 24.81 -2.31
C SER A 319 10.86 24.39 -3.70
N TYR A 320 10.34 23.16 -3.78
CA TYR A 320 9.63 22.65 -4.95
C TYR A 320 8.39 21.88 -4.48
N LEU A 321 7.22 22.25 -4.99
CA LEU A 321 5.98 21.52 -4.72
C LEU A 321 5.88 20.32 -5.66
N THR A 322 5.81 19.10 -5.12
CA THR A 322 5.60 17.84 -5.88
C THR A 322 4.31 17.17 -5.46
N THR A 323 3.91 16.06 -6.06
CA THR A 323 2.69 15.29 -5.70
C THR A 323 2.63 14.93 -4.19
N LYS A 324 3.79 14.71 -3.55
CA LYS A 324 3.93 14.36 -2.12
C LYS A 324 4.23 15.58 -1.22
N GLY A 325 3.96 16.77 -1.73
CA GLY A 325 4.11 18.04 -1.01
C GLY A 325 5.44 18.74 -1.26
N TYR A 326 5.70 19.75 -0.43
CA TYR A 326 6.91 20.56 -0.58
C TYR A 326 8.17 19.78 -0.23
N MET A 327 9.12 19.84 -1.16
CA MET A 327 10.50 19.45 -0.96
C MET A 327 11.31 20.64 -0.45
N TYR A 328 11.93 20.50 0.74
CA TYR A 328 12.69 21.57 1.42
C TYR A 328 14.15 21.18 1.69
N PRO A 329 15.08 22.14 1.75
CA PRO A 329 16.51 21.87 1.83
C PRO A 329 16.95 21.23 3.15
N ALA A 330 17.97 20.39 3.06
CA ALA A 330 18.74 19.87 4.18
C ALA A 330 20.22 19.78 3.76
N LEU A 331 21.10 20.14 4.68
CA LEU A 331 22.55 20.12 4.49
C LEU A 331 23.20 18.89 5.14
N GLY A 332 24.26 18.41 4.50
CA GLY A 332 25.07 17.30 4.97
C GLY A 332 24.76 16.00 4.24
N ASN A 333 25.77 15.15 4.14
CA ASN A 333 25.71 13.89 3.39
C ASN A 333 25.22 12.69 4.20
N THR A 334 24.72 12.88 5.42
CA THR A 334 24.23 11.78 6.24
C THR A 334 22.91 12.17 6.90
N TRP A 335 21.85 11.40 6.64
CA TRP A 335 20.57 11.54 7.35
C TRP A 335 20.32 10.29 8.18
N ASN A 336 20.00 10.48 9.46
CA ASN A 336 19.63 9.40 10.37
C ASN A 336 18.14 9.50 10.68
N MET A 337 17.37 8.53 10.20
CA MET A 337 15.91 8.48 10.33
C MET A 337 15.56 7.48 11.43
N GLN A 338 15.00 7.97 12.54
CA GLN A 338 14.68 7.13 13.69
C GLN A 338 13.22 6.66 13.64
N TYR A 339 13.01 5.36 13.73
CA TYR A 339 11.69 4.73 13.78
C TYR A 339 11.51 3.96 15.08
N GLY A 340 10.34 4.12 15.70
CA GLY A 340 9.87 3.21 16.75
C GLY A 340 9.35 1.94 16.09
N LEU A 341 9.75 0.79 16.60
CA LEU A 341 9.38 -0.51 16.06
C LEU A 341 8.19 -1.07 16.84
N SER A 342 7.25 -1.68 16.13
CA SER A 342 6.16 -2.42 16.77
C SER A 342 6.70 -3.48 17.73
N THR A 343 6.10 -3.56 18.92
CA THR A 343 6.30 -4.67 19.88
C THR A 343 5.22 -5.74 19.71
N ILE A 344 4.20 -5.47 18.90
CA ILE A 344 3.13 -6.40 18.59
C ILE A 344 3.67 -7.47 17.65
N THR A 345 3.51 -8.73 18.05
CA THR A 345 3.83 -9.91 17.24
C THR A 345 2.54 -10.61 16.83
N TRP A 346 2.22 -11.78 17.37
CA TRP A 346 1.09 -12.62 16.92
C TRP A 346 -0.30 -12.04 17.21
N ASN A 347 -0.44 -11.40 18.36
CA ASN A 347 -1.72 -11.07 18.99
C ASN A 347 -1.73 -9.63 19.49
N ALA A 348 -2.93 -9.10 19.75
CA ALA A 348 -3.07 -7.79 20.38
C ALA A 348 -2.33 -7.77 21.74
N PRO A 349 -1.78 -6.61 22.17
CA PRO A 349 -1.00 -6.52 23.40
C PRO A 349 -1.85 -6.64 24.68
N ARG A 350 -3.17 -6.83 24.54
CA ARG A 350 -4.15 -6.91 25.63
C ARG A 350 -5.00 -8.17 25.45
N SER A 351 -5.39 -8.79 26.56
CA SER A 351 -6.33 -9.92 26.56
C SER A 351 -7.73 -9.48 26.12
N PRO A 352 -8.51 -10.35 25.46
CA PRO A 352 -9.91 -10.08 25.14
C PRO A 352 -10.74 -9.83 26.41
N ASP A 353 -11.56 -8.78 26.39
CA ASP A 353 -12.52 -8.50 27.46
C ASP A 353 -13.45 -9.69 27.70
N SER A 354 -13.75 -9.96 28.99
CA SER A 354 -14.53 -11.12 29.41
C SER A 354 -15.94 -11.13 28.82
N SER A 355 -16.54 -9.97 28.56
CA SER A 355 -17.88 -9.89 27.98
C SER A 355 -17.96 -10.47 26.56
N CYS A 356 -16.84 -10.55 25.85
CA CYS A 356 -16.80 -10.99 24.45
C CYS A 356 -16.37 -12.45 24.27
N GLN A 357 -15.87 -13.11 25.32
CA GLN A 357 -15.20 -14.41 25.19
C GLN A 357 -16.11 -15.50 24.63
N ASP A 358 -17.34 -15.60 25.13
CA ASP A 358 -18.31 -16.59 24.67
C ASP A 358 -18.66 -16.38 23.19
N SER A 359 -18.84 -15.13 22.76
CA SER A 359 -19.10 -14.79 21.36
C SER A 359 -17.91 -15.12 20.46
N ILE A 360 -16.68 -14.86 20.91
CA ILE A 360 -15.47 -15.22 20.15
C ILE A 360 -15.38 -16.74 20.00
N ILE A 361 -15.60 -17.51 21.08
CA ILE A 361 -15.56 -18.98 21.03
C ILE A 361 -16.65 -19.54 20.11
N ALA A 362 -17.89 -19.06 20.23
CA ALA A 362 -18.98 -19.48 19.37
C ALA A 362 -18.70 -19.13 17.89
N GLY A 363 -18.12 -17.96 17.65
CA GLY A 363 -17.62 -17.54 16.34
C GLY A 363 -16.60 -18.51 15.76
N LEU A 364 -15.57 -18.85 16.53
CA LEU A 364 -14.52 -19.78 16.12
C LEU A 364 -15.09 -21.17 15.80
N GLU A 365 -15.95 -21.71 16.67
CA GLU A 365 -16.59 -23.00 16.46
C GLU A 365 -17.41 -23.01 15.17
N TYR A 366 -18.20 -21.96 14.94
CA TYR A 366 -19.01 -21.84 13.73
C TYR A 366 -18.14 -21.71 12.47
N GLU A 367 -17.21 -20.77 12.44
CA GLU A 367 -16.42 -20.47 11.23
C GLU A 367 -15.49 -21.63 10.86
N ILE A 368 -14.89 -22.31 11.85
CA ILE A 368 -14.00 -23.45 11.62
C ILE A 368 -14.78 -24.68 11.15
N ALA A 369 -15.95 -24.94 11.73
CA ALA A 369 -16.82 -26.04 11.27
C ALA A 369 -17.37 -25.82 9.86
N ASN A 370 -17.44 -24.57 9.40
CA ASN A 370 -17.94 -24.18 8.08
C ASN A 370 -16.83 -23.77 7.09
N LEU A 371 -15.56 -24.09 7.37
CA LEU A 371 -14.49 -23.89 6.39
C LEU A 371 -14.83 -24.64 5.09
N PRO A 372 -14.64 -24.00 3.92
CA PRO A 372 -14.94 -24.65 2.65
C PRO A 372 -14.00 -25.84 2.44
N ALA A 373 -14.43 -26.83 1.66
CA ALA A 373 -13.58 -27.96 1.30
C ALA A 373 -12.24 -27.49 0.71
N VAL A 374 -11.15 -28.19 1.07
CA VAL A 374 -9.81 -27.91 0.53
C VAL A 374 -9.84 -28.09 -0.99
N ALA A 375 -9.47 -27.04 -1.72
CA ALA A 375 -9.46 -26.99 -3.17
C ALA A 375 -8.19 -26.31 -3.69
N ALA A 376 -7.82 -26.62 -4.93
CA ALA A 376 -6.67 -25.99 -5.57
C ALA A 376 -6.90 -24.46 -5.69
N PRO A 377 -5.88 -23.64 -5.41
CA PRO A 377 -6.00 -22.19 -5.52
C PRO A 377 -6.28 -21.78 -6.97
N GLY A 378 -7.17 -20.79 -7.14
CA GLY A 378 -7.42 -20.18 -8.46
C GLY A 378 -6.32 -19.20 -8.86
N ASP A 379 -5.79 -18.48 -7.89
CA ASP A 379 -4.86 -17.36 -8.07
C ASP A 379 -4.01 -17.19 -6.79
N PHE A 380 -3.14 -16.18 -6.75
CA PHE A 380 -2.33 -15.83 -5.59
C PHE A 380 -3.05 -14.84 -4.66
N TYR A 381 -3.71 -13.82 -5.19
CA TYR A 381 -4.30 -12.74 -4.38
C TYR A 381 -5.42 -13.23 -3.43
N TRP A 382 -6.48 -13.81 -3.97
CA TRP A 382 -7.65 -14.29 -3.21
C TRP A 382 -7.31 -15.51 -2.37
N PHE A 383 -6.43 -16.38 -2.86
CA PHE A 383 -5.87 -17.45 -2.04
C PHE A 383 -5.14 -16.89 -0.82
N GLY A 384 -4.32 -15.86 -1.01
CA GLY A 384 -3.62 -15.13 0.04
C GLY A 384 -4.58 -14.59 1.08
N GLY A 385 -5.56 -13.78 0.66
CA GLY A 385 -6.59 -13.25 1.54
C GLY A 385 -7.27 -14.33 2.39
N HIS A 386 -7.67 -15.44 1.76
CA HIS A 386 -8.31 -16.57 2.44
C HIS A 386 -7.39 -17.22 3.49
N VAL A 387 -6.17 -17.61 3.12
CA VAL A 387 -5.25 -18.25 4.09
C VAL A 387 -4.81 -17.28 5.18
N GLY A 388 -4.71 -15.99 4.87
CA GLY A 388 -4.48 -14.92 5.82
C GLY A 388 -5.58 -14.88 6.87
N MET A 389 -6.84 -14.75 6.45
CA MET A 389 -8.01 -14.75 7.33
C MET A 389 -8.09 -16.04 8.17
N VAL A 390 -7.98 -17.21 7.53
CA VAL A 390 -8.05 -18.52 8.22
C VAL A 390 -6.93 -18.67 9.25
N SER A 391 -5.72 -18.18 8.96
CA SER A 391 -4.61 -18.22 9.93
C SER A 391 -4.90 -17.40 11.20
N ARG A 392 -5.65 -16.31 11.09
CA ARG A 392 -6.06 -15.52 12.25
C ARG A 392 -7.01 -16.29 13.16
N LEU A 393 -7.85 -17.18 12.61
CA LEU A 393 -8.70 -18.06 13.43
C LEU A 393 -7.87 -18.96 14.36
N ALA A 394 -6.77 -19.54 13.88
CA ALA A 394 -5.88 -20.36 14.72
C ALA A 394 -5.23 -19.55 15.84
N LEU A 395 -4.75 -18.34 15.54
CA LEU A 395 -4.12 -17.47 16.54
C LEU A 395 -5.13 -17.01 17.61
N ILE A 396 -6.37 -16.68 17.21
CA ILE A 396 -7.43 -16.31 18.14
C ILE A 396 -7.84 -17.52 18.98
N ALA A 397 -7.97 -18.71 18.37
CA ALA A 397 -8.28 -19.94 19.08
C ALA A 397 -7.22 -20.29 20.15
N GLU A 398 -5.94 -20.10 19.86
CA GLU A 398 -4.86 -20.24 20.86
C GLU A 398 -5.05 -19.28 22.04
N VAL A 399 -5.33 -18.00 21.77
CA VAL A 399 -5.57 -17.00 22.84
C VAL A 399 -6.78 -17.36 23.69
N MET A 400 -7.82 -17.96 23.08
CA MET A 400 -9.03 -18.42 23.76
C MET A 400 -8.89 -19.79 24.42
N GLY A 401 -7.71 -20.41 24.37
CA GLY A 401 -7.46 -21.74 24.96
C GLY A 401 -8.09 -22.92 24.20
N ARG A 402 -8.52 -22.70 22.95
CA ARG A 402 -9.14 -23.70 22.05
C ARG A 402 -8.13 -24.30 21.08
N ASN A 403 -7.14 -25.00 21.62
CA ASN A 403 -6.11 -25.65 20.81
C ASN A 403 -6.69 -26.71 19.85
N ASP A 404 -7.81 -27.35 20.20
CA ASP A 404 -8.54 -28.27 19.32
C ASP A 404 -9.01 -27.60 18.02
N LEU A 405 -9.44 -26.36 18.11
CA LEU A 405 -9.83 -25.55 16.96
C LEU A 405 -8.60 -25.06 16.18
N ALA A 406 -7.55 -24.63 16.89
CA ALA A 406 -6.29 -24.24 16.26
C ALA A 406 -5.68 -25.39 15.43
N ASP A 407 -5.66 -26.62 15.97
CA ASP A 407 -5.14 -27.82 15.28
C ASP A 407 -5.93 -28.15 14.01
N THR A 408 -7.26 -27.98 14.05
CA THR A 408 -8.14 -28.15 12.90
C THR A 408 -7.79 -27.15 11.79
N VAL A 409 -7.63 -25.89 12.15
CA VAL A 409 -7.24 -24.82 11.21
C VAL A 409 -5.85 -25.05 10.64
N VAL A 410 -4.87 -25.41 11.47
CA VAL A 410 -3.49 -25.68 11.03
C VAL A 410 -3.45 -26.88 10.06
N THR A 411 -4.25 -27.91 10.32
CA THR A 411 -4.39 -29.05 9.40
C THR A 411 -4.97 -28.61 8.04
N TYR A 412 -6.01 -27.78 8.07
CA TYR A 412 -6.61 -27.21 6.87
C TYR A 412 -5.60 -26.39 6.06
N LEU A 413 -4.87 -25.47 6.71
CA LEU A 413 -3.86 -24.63 6.08
C LEU A 413 -2.73 -25.46 5.45
N LYS A 414 -2.23 -26.50 6.13
CA LYS A 414 -1.22 -27.40 5.54
C LYS A 414 -1.70 -28.07 4.26
N ALA A 415 -2.97 -28.50 4.23
CA ALA A 415 -3.56 -29.10 3.03
C ALA A 415 -3.69 -28.09 1.89
N MET A 416 -4.05 -26.84 2.18
CA MET A 416 -4.06 -25.74 1.20
C MET A 416 -2.65 -25.43 0.66
N TYR A 417 -1.63 -25.37 1.52
CA TYR A 417 -0.24 -25.14 1.10
C TYR A 417 0.37 -26.31 0.31
N ALA A 418 -0.15 -27.54 0.45
CA ALA A 418 0.34 -28.68 -0.31
C ALA A 418 0.24 -28.46 -1.84
N PHE A 419 -0.74 -27.67 -2.31
CA PHE A 419 -0.84 -27.31 -3.73
C PHE A 419 0.35 -26.49 -4.23
N TRP A 420 0.89 -25.59 -3.39
CA TRP A 420 2.04 -24.75 -3.75
C TRP A 420 3.33 -25.53 -3.94
N PHE A 421 3.45 -26.67 -3.25
CA PHE A 421 4.60 -27.56 -3.35
C PHE A 421 4.41 -28.67 -4.39
N ASN A 422 3.23 -28.72 -5.05
CA ASN A 422 2.90 -29.73 -6.03
C ASN A 422 3.13 -29.21 -7.47
N PRO A 423 4.06 -29.78 -8.23
CA PRO A 423 4.30 -29.39 -9.63
C PRO A 423 3.08 -29.56 -10.55
N ALA A 424 2.14 -30.43 -10.20
CA ALA A 424 0.90 -30.65 -10.94
C ALA A 424 -0.20 -29.61 -10.65
N SER A 425 0.00 -28.73 -9.66
CA SER A 425 -0.96 -27.65 -9.39
C SER A 425 -1.04 -26.68 -10.58
N THR A 426 -2.24 -26.19 -10.89
CA THR A 426 -2.47 -25.19 -11.94
C THR A 426 -1.85 -23.86 -11.52
N THR A 427 -2.15 -23.42 -10.30
CA THR A 427 -1.62 -22.21 -9.67
C THR A 427 -0.46 -22.61 -8.77
N LYS A 428 0.75 -22.20 -9.15
CA LYS A 428 2.01 -22.58 -8.50
C LYS A 428 3.09 -21.52 -8.73
N PRO A 429 4.05 -21.37 -7.80
CA PRO A 429 5.16 -20.45 -7.96
C PRO A 429 6.17 -20.94 -9.00
N ALA A 430 6.75 -20.00 -9.74
CA ALA A 430 7.91 -20.22 -10.61
C ALA A 430 8.98 -19.15 -10.39
N TYR A 431 10.23 -19.47 -10.68
CA TYR A 431 11.31 -18.49 -10.69
C TYR A 431 11.45 -17.89 -12.09
N GLU A 432 11.18 -16.60 -12.21
CA GLU A 432 11.40 -15.83 -13.43
C GLU A 432 12.90 -15.48 -13.55
N THR A 433 13.48 -15.74 -14.72
CA THR A 433 14.94 -15.77 -14.92
C THR A 433 15.53 -14.54 -15.61
N ALA A 434 14.73 -13.71 -16.29
CA ALA A 434 15.20 -12.52 -17.00
C ALA A 434 15.41 -11.32 -16.06
N TRP A 435 14.50 -11.11 -15.13
CA TRP A 435 14.52 -10.07 -14.11
C TRP A 435 14.95 -10.62 -12.75
N GLY A 436 14.59 -11.86 -12.44
CA GLY A 436 14.96 -12.53 -11.19
C GLY A 436 13.95 -12.30 -10.08
N GLY A 437 13.08 -13.28 -9.82
CA GLY A 437 12.14 -13.28 -8.70
C GLY A 437 11.13 -14.42 -8.75
N ILE A 438 10.29 -14.55 -7.73
CA ILE A 438 9.18 -15.51 -7.74
C ILE A 438 7.95 -14.86 -8.35
N ILE A 439 7.23 -15.58 -9.19
CA ILE A 439 5.95 -15.15 -9.77
C ILE A 439 4.93 -16.28 -9.76
N ASN A 440 3.64 -15.98 -9.98
CA ASN A 440 2.69 -16.98 -10.43
C ASN A 440 3.14 -17.50 -11.81
N ASN A 441 3.35 -18.82 -11.89
CA ASN A 441 3.80 -19.50 -13.10
C ASN A 441 2.93 -19.20 -14.34
N ALA A 442 1.62 -19.00 -14.19
CA ALA A 442 0.73 -18.70 -15.31
C ALA A 442 0.86 -17.25 -15.83
N GLY A 443 1.48 -16.36 -15.06
CA GLY A 443 1.60 -14.93 -15.38
C GLY A 443 2.82 -14.56 -16.22
N TYR A 444 3.76 -15.49 -16.48
CA TYR A 444 5.03 -15.17 -17.16
C TYR A 444 4.88 -14.52 -18.54
N ASN A 445 3.73 -14.72 -19.20
CA ASN A 445 3.38 -14.15 -20.50
C ASN A 445 1.93 -13.63 -20.56
N ASN A 446 1.34 -13.31 -19.41
CA ASN A 446 -0.02 -12.78 -19.34
C ASN A 446 -0.17 -11.81 -18.17
N VAL A 447 -0.15 -10.51 -18.49
CA VAL A 447 -0.25 -9.42 -17.52
C VAL A 447 -1.56 -9.41 -16.73
N ASN A 448 -2.61 -10.09 -17.22
CA ASN A 448 -3.91 -10.12 -16.55
C ASN A 448 -4.01 -11.20 -15.46
N VAL A 449 -3.03 -12.09 -15.35
CA VAL A 449 -3.00 -13.10 -14.27
C VAL A 449 -2.55 -12.42 -12.98
N ASP A 450 -3.34 -12.59 -11.92
CA ASP A 450 -3.01 -12.08 -10.58
C ASP A 450 -2.62 -10.59 -10.60
N TYR A 451 -3.43 -9.78 -11.29
CA TYR A 451 -3.25 -8.32 -11.35
C TYR A 451 -1.84 -7.87 -11.82
N GLY A 452 -1.15 -8.73 -12.58
CA GLY A 452 0.19 -8.47 -13.08
C GLY A 452 1.31 -9.02 -12.19
N ASN A 453 1.04 -9.99 -11.31
CA ASN A 453 2.08 -10.64 -10.51
C ASN A 453 3.21 -11.23 -11.36
N GLY A 454 2.91 -11.78 -12.55
CA GLY A 454 3.93 -12.22 -13.51
C GLY A 454 4.88 -11.12 -14.00
N TYR A 455 4.48 -9.87 -13.82
CA TYR A 455 5.15 -8.63 -14.20
C TYR A 455 5.55 -7.82 -12.96
N TYR A 456 5.72 -8.48 -11.82
CA TYR A 456 6.19 -7.90 -10.56
C TYR A 456 5.25 -6.88 -9.91
N ASN A 457 3.98 -6.80 -10.33
CA ASN A 457 2.98 -6.06 -9.58
C ASN A 457 2.66 -6.78 -8.26
N ASP A 458 2.49 -6.02 -7.19
CA ASP A 458 1.74 -6.46 -5.99
C ASP A 458 2.36 -7.62 -5.21
N HIS A 459 3.64 -7.94 -5.44
CA HIS A 459 4.33 -9.04 -4.74
C HIS A 459 4.21 -8.92 -3.22
N HIS A 460 4.49 -7.75 -2.66
CA HIS A 460 4.34 -7.49 -1.23
C HIS A 460 2.89 -7.63 -0.70
N PHE A 461 1.87 -7.34 -1.49
CA PHE A 461 0.47 -7.57 -1.12
C PHE A 461 0.20 -9.08 -1.04
N HIS A 462 0.50 -9.82 -2.11
CA HIS A 462 0.19 -11.24 -2.23
C HIS A 462 1.01 -12.06 -1.21
N TYR A 463 2.32 -11.81 -1.17
CA TYR A 463 3.26 -12.65 -0.43
C TYR A 463 3.22 -12.36 1.07
N GLY A 464 2.75 -11.18 1.48
CA GLY A 464 2.45 -10.88 2.87
C GLY A 464 1.52 -11.89 3.52
N TYR A 465 0.40 -12.18 2.86
CA TYR A 465 -0.55 -13.18 3.34
C TYR A 465 0.05 -14.59 3.40
N PHE A 466 0.85 -14.96 2.40
CA PHE A 466 1.51 -16.27 2.40
C PHE A 466 2.52 -16.42 3.53
N LEU A 467 3.27 -15.37 3.84
CA LEU A 467 4.22 -15.38 4.94
C LEU A 467 3.51 -15.41 6.29
N ALA A 468 2.42 -14.64 6.46
CA ALA A 468 1.63 -14.64 7.70
C ALA A 468 1.00 -16.01 7.99
N ALA A 469 0.38 -16.64 6.99
CA ALA A 469 -0.24 -17.95 7.16
C ALA A 469 0.81 -19.06 7.34
N ALA A 470 1.92 -19.05 6.58
CA ALA A 470 3.03 -19.98 6.78
C ALA A 470 3.67 -19.85 8.16
N ALA A 471 3.83 -18.62 8.66
CA ALA A 471 4.35 -18.36 10.00
C ALA A 471 3.42 -18.92 11.08
N THR A 472 2.11 -18.81 10.88
CA THR A 472 1.11 -19.41 11.76
C THR A 472 1.21 -20.94 11.76
N ILE A 473 1.30 -21.59 10.59
CA ILE A 473 1.51 -23.06 10.53
C ILE A 473 2.79 -23.44 11.28
N ALA A 474 3.89 -22.74 11.05
CA ALA A 474 5.19 -23.01 11.67
C ALA A 474 5.18 -22.84 13.19
N LYS A 475 4.36 -21.91 13.72
CA LYS A 475 4.19 -21.70 15.16
C LYS A 475 3.59 -22.92 15.85
N PHE A 476 2.69 -23.64 15.20
CA PHE A 476 2.05 -24.85 15.72
C PHE A 476 2.72 -26.15 15.26
N ASP A 477 3.51 -26.12 14.18
CA ASP A 477 4.23 -27.29 13.65
C ASP A 477 5.63 -26.95 13.13
N ALA A 478 6.62 -27.14 14.00
CA ALA A 478 8.03 -26.97 13.67
C ALA A 478 8.54 -28.00 12.65
N SER A 479 7.93 -29.18 12.54
CA SER A 479 8.31 -30.20 11.54
C SER A 479 7.92 -29.76 10.14
N TRP A 480 6.70 -29.22 9.98
CA TRP A 480 6.27 -28.60 8.73
C TRP A 480 7.19 -27.44 8.34
N MET A 481 7.52 -26.56 9.29
CA MET A 481 8.47 -25.48 9.06
C MET A 481 9.82 -26.01 8.56
N ASN A 482 10.42 -26.99 9.24
CA ASN A 482 11.71 -27.56 8.85
C ASN A 482 11.66 -28.19 7.45
N THR A 483 10.51 -28.73 7.05
CA THR A 483 10.33 -29.35 5.73
C THR A 483 10.21 -28.31 4.60
N TYR A 484 9.48 -27.21 4.84
CA TYR A 484 9.10 -26.26 3.78
C TYR A 484 9.75 -24.87 3.89
N ARG A 485 10.66 -24.68 4.87
CA ARG A 485 11.33 -23.38 5.13
C ARG A 485 11.94 -22.78 3.88
N THR A 486 12.64 -23.57 3.09
CA THR A 486 13.34 -23.11 1.88
C THR A 486 12.36 -22.54 0.86
N GLN A 487 11.23 -23.22 0.63
CA GLN A 487 10.21 -22.82 -0.33
C GLN A 487 9.49 -21.54 0.13
N VAL A 488 9.17 -21.42 1.43
CA VAL A 488 8.58 -20.20 2.00
C VAL A 488 9.57 -19.03 1.94
N ASN A 489 10.86 -19.30 2.16
CA ASN A 489 11.92 -18.29 2.07
C ASN A 489 12.06 -17.68 0.68
N TYR A 490 11.58 -18.33 -0.40
CA TYR A 490 11.60 -17.70 -1.72
C TYR A 490 10.71 -16.45 -1.77
N PHE A 491 9.54 -16.47 -1.12
CA PHE A 491 8.67 -15.30 -1.01
C PHE A 491 9.26 -14.25 -0.08
N LEU A 492 9.88 -14.68 1.03
CA LEU A 492 10.58 -13.78 1.95
C LEU A 492 11.72 -13.03 1.25
N ARG A 493 12.55 -13.76 0.50
CA ARG A 493 13.67 -13.17 -0.27
C ARG A 493 13.18 -12.20 -1.33
N ASP A 494 12.03 -12.48 -1.96
CA ASP A 494 11.51 -11.58 -2.99
C ASP A 494 11.12 -10.20 -2.44
N ILE A 495 10.44 -10.14 -1.28
CA ILE A 495 9.89 -8.87 -0.76
C ILE A 495 10.73 -8.22 0.35
N VAL A 496 11.61 -8.94 1.04
CA VAL A 496 12.41 -8.42 2.18
C VAL A 496 13.88 -8.85 2.16
N ASN A 497 14.47 -9.18 1.01
CA ASN A 497 15.91 -9.42 0.95
C ASN A 497 16.70 -8.18 1.43
N PRO A 498 17.55 -8.29 2.47
CA PRO A 498 18.29 -7.15 3.01
C PRO A 498 19.64 -6.89 2.32
N SER A 499 20.09 -7.77 1.42
CA SER A 499 21.47 -7.81 0.93
C SER A 499 21.60 -7.98 -0.58
N THR A 500 22.55 -7.26 -1.18
CA THR A 500 22.94 -7.45 -2.59
C THR A 500 23.73 -8.74 -2.84
N GLU A 501 24.08 -9.46 -1.78
CA GLU A 501 24.80 -10.75 -1.88
C GLU A 501 23.88 -11.91 -2.27
N ASP A 502 22.55 -11.73 -2.27
CA ASP A 502 21.62 -12.71 -2.85
C ASP A 502 21.66 -12.61 -4.39
N PRO A 503 22.14 -13.66 -5.10
CA PRO A 503 22.30 -13.58 -6.55
C PRO A 503 21.00 -13.87 -7.32
N TYR A 504 19.85 -13.97 -6.65
CA TYR A 504 18.56 -14.31 -7.28
C TYR A 504 17.45 -13.29 -7.02
N PHE A 505 17.59 -12.40 -6.04
CA PHE A 505 16.58 -11.42 -5.67
C PHE A 505 17.19 -10.03 -5.43
N PRO A 506 16.55 -8.93 -5.89
CA PRO A 506 16.99 -7.59 -5.57
C PRO A 506 16.77 -7.30 -4.07
N VAL A 507 17.40 -6.23 -3.55
CA VAL A 507 17.17 -5.80 -2.17
C VAL A 507 15.76 -5.25 -2.03
N THR A 508 14.91 -5.90 -1.22
CA THR A 508 13.54 -5.46 -0.86
C THR A 508 12.77 -4.86 -2.04
N ARG A 509 12.45 -5.71 -3.02
CA ARG A 509 11.98 -5.34 -4.36
C ARG A 509 11.03 -4.15 -4.45
N ASN A 510 9.97 -4.13 -3.64
CA ASN A 510 8.90 -3.13 -3.73
C ASN A 510 9.26 -1.80 -3.04
N ARG A 511 10.36 -1.71 -2.30
CA ARG A 511 10.64 -0.59 -1.42
C ARG A 511 11.38 0.54 -2.14
N ASP A 512 10.77 1.72 -2.16
CA ASP A 512 11.46 2.96 -2.49
C ASP A 512 11.93 3.64 -1.20
N TRP A 513 13.24 3.64 -0.98
CA TRP A 513 13.84 4.12 0.26
C TRP A 513 13.66 5.62 0.44
N PHE A 514 13.68 6.40 -0.65
CA PHE A 514 13.53 7.85 -0.60
C PHE A 514 12.07 8.31 -0.61
N ALA A 515 11.15 7.58 -1.26
CA ALA A 515 9.72 7.84 -1.15
C ALA A 515 9.17 7.50 0.23
N GLY A 516 9.79 6.55 0.92
CA GLY A 516 9.42 6.16 2.27
C GLY A 516 8.30 5.14 2.34
N HIS A 517 7.80 4.65 1.21
CA HIS A 517 6.77 3.60 1.09
C HIS A 517 7.09 2.65 -0.08
N SER A 518 6.31 1.58 -0.20
CA SER A 518 6.41 0.65 -1.33
C SER A 518 5.70 1.14 -2.59
N TRP A 519 6.15 0.67 -3.75
CA TRP A 519 5.42 0.75 -5.01
C TRP A 519 4.85 -0.62 -5.40
N ALA A 520 3.56 -0.64 -5.73
CA ALA A 520 2.82 -1.80 -6.20
C ALA A 520 3.18 -2.14 -7.64
N SER A 521 3.13 -1.14 -8.52
CA SER A 521 3.49 -1.26 -9.94
C SER A 521 4.88 -1.87 -10.13
N GLY A 522 4.97 -2.91 -10.95
CA GLY A 522 6.19 -3.53 -11.44
C GLY A 522 6.52 -3.09 -12.88
N ILE A 523 6.81 -4.06 -13.74
CA ILE A 523 7.19 -3.86 -15.15
C ILE A 523 6.02 -3.92 -16.13
N ALA A 524 4.80 -4.14 -15.63
CA ALA A 524 3.59 -4.17 -16.45
C ALA A 524 3.48 -2.90 -17.30
N ASN A 525 2.97 -3.06 -18.54
CA ASN A 525 2.76 -1.96 -19.49
C ASN A 525 4.00 -1.08 -19.73
N GLY A 526 5.20 -1.69 -19.72
CA GLY A 526 6.47 -0.98 -19.94
C GLY A 526 6.95 -0.17 -18.74
N ALA A 527 6.51 -0.54 -17.53
CA ALA A 527 6.73 0.22 -16.30
C ALA A 527 6.33 1.69 -16.43
N GLY A 528 5.04 1.92 -16.73
CA GLY A 528 4.44 3.26 -16.67
C GLY A 528 4.46 3.86 -15.27
N SER A 529 3.57 4.82 -15.01
CA SER A 529 3.46 5.51 -13.72
C SER A 529 3.57 4.57 -12.53
N ARG A 530 4.31 5.00 -11.50
CA ARG A 530 4.36 4.27 -10.25
C ARG A 530 3.05 4.48 -9.49
N ASP A 531 2.53 3.43 -8.88
CA ASP A 531 1.33 3.52 -8.04
C ASP A 531 1.43 2.68 -6.76
N GLN A 532 0.68 3.10 -5.75
CA GLN A 532 0.43 2.38 -4.51
C GLN A 532 -1.00 2.71 -4.08
N GLU A 533 -1.87 1.71 -4.03
CA GLU A 533 -3.26 1.86 -3.60
C GLU A 533 -3.43 1.44 -2.13
N SER A 534 -3.15 0.17 -1.83
CA SER A 534 -3.48 -0.50 -0.56
C SER A 534 -2.32 -0.46 0.43
N VAL A 535 -2.22 0.60 1.25
CA VAL A 535 -1.15 0.66 2.28
C VAL A 535 -1.35 -0.36 3.40
N GLY A 536 -2.60 -0.75 3.67
CA GLY A 536 -2.91 -1.79 4.64
C GLY A 536 -2.33 -3.15 4.23
N GLU A 537 -2.34 -3.47 2.94
CA GLU A 537 -1.70 -4.69 2.41
C GLU A 537 -0.18 -4.60 2.36
N ALA A 538 0.42 -3.43 2.10
CA ALA A 538 1.87 -3.26 2.23
C ALA A 538 2.34 -3.48 3.68
N VAL A 539 1.60 -2.92 4.64
CA VAL A 539 1.81 -3.14 6.08
C VAL A 539 1.69 -4.63 6.41
N ASN A 540 0.68 -5.31 5.88
CA ASN A 540 0.55 -6.77 6.04
C ASN A 540 1.70 -7.55 5.38
N GLY A 541 2.21 -7.08 4.23
CA GLY A 541 3.42 -7.56 3.56
C GLY A 541 4.60 -7.73 4.52
N TYR A 542 4.97 -6.62 5.15
CA TYR A 542 6.09 -6.59 6.08
C TYR A 542 5.76 -7.24 7.44
N TYR A 543 4.49 -7.22 7.86
CA TYR A 543 4.05 -7.94 9.05
C TYR A 543 4.15 -9.47 8.90
N GLY A 544 3.70 -10.03 7.77
CA GLY A 544 3.84 -11.45 7.46
C GLY A 544 5.31 -11.88 7.41
N ALA A 545 6.16 -11.08 6.77
CA ALA A 545 7.61 -11.28 6.77
C ALA A 545 8.22 -11.25 8.18
N MET A 546 7.77 -10.31 9.02
CA MET A 546 8.18 -10.21 10.42
C MET A 546 7.81 -11.48 11.20
N LEU A 547 6.57 -11.96 11.09
CA LEU A 547 6.13 -13.19 11.77
C LEU A 547 6.94 -14.42 11.32
N TRP A 548 7.25 -14.51 10.03
CA TRP A 548 8.08 -15.59 9.51
C TRP A 548 9.53 -15.52 10.01
N GLY A 549 10.15 -14.34 10.01
CA GLY A 549 11.47 -14.12 10.61
C GLY A 549 11.50 -14.50 12.09
N LEU A 550 10.46 -14.14 12.84
CA LEU A 550 10.29 -14.47 14.26
C LEU A 550 10.23 -15.98 14.49
N VAL A 551 9.32 -16.69 13.81
CA VAL A 551 9.09 -18.12 14.07
C VAL A 551 10.24 -19.00 13.58
N THR A 552 10.98 -18.58 12.55
CA THR A 552 12.14 -19.30 12.04
C THR A 552 13.42 -19.08 12.85
N GLY A 553 13.40 -18.12 13.79
CA GLY A 553 14.55 -17.70 14.59
C GLY A 553 15.56 -16.84 13.81
N ASN A 554 15.17 -16.25 12.68
CA ASN A 554 16.01 -15.35 11.90
C ASN A 554 15.87 -13.91 12.42
N ASN A 555 16.69 -13.56 13.41
CA ASN A 555 16.65 -12.24 14.07
C ASN A 555 16.95 -11.07 13.12
N ASP A 556 17.78 -11.28 12.10
CA ASP A 556 18.12 -10.25 11.12
C ASP A 556 16.91 -9.96 10.23
N ALA A 557 16.29 -10.99 9.66
CA ALA A 557 15.05 -10.85 8.89
C ALA A 557 13.89 -10.27 9.73
N TYR A 558 13.77 -10.71 10.99
CA TYR A 558 12.77 -10.20 11.94
C TYR A 558 12.92 -8.69 12.17
N ASN A 559 14.11 -8.22 12.55
CA ASN A 559 14.34 -6.80 12.82
C ASN A 559 14.27 -5.95 11.54
N TYR A 560 14.77 -6.48 10.42
CA TYR A 560 14.65 -5.80 9.14
C TYR A 560 13.19 -5.60 8.73
N ALA A 561 12.37 -6.64 8.81
CA ALA A 561 10.94 -6.55 8.53
C ALA A 561 10.20 -5.61 9.49
N ARG A 562 10.58 -5.56 10.79
CA ARG A 562 10.05 -4.56 11.74
C ARG A 562 10.34 -3.13 11.31
N MET A 563 11.55 -2.85 10.82
CA MET A 563 11.91 -1.53 10.32
C MET A 563 11.14 -1.15 9.06
N LEU A 564 10.95 -2.11 8.13
CA LEU A 564 10.15 -1.89 6.92
C LEU A 564 8.68 -1.62 7.28
N LEU A 565 8.10 -2.41 8.18
CA LEU A 565 6.76 -2.22 8.73
C LEU A 565 6.59 -0.81 9.33
N ALA A 566 7.51 -0.38 10.20
CA ALA A 566 7.43 0.93 10.85
C ALA A 566 7.55 2.10 9.85
N GLN A 567 8.32 1.92 8.79
CA GLN A 567 8.41 2.91 7.72
C GLN A 567 7.12 3.00 6.90
N GLU A 568 6.54 1.86 6.53
CA GLU A 568 5.30 1.81 5.74
C GLU A 568 4.12 2.43 6.51
N GLN A 569 4.02 2.13 7.80
CA GLN A 569 3.03 2.75 8.70
C GLN A 569 3.22 4.27 8.80
N HIS A 570 4.46 4.73 8.92
CA HIS A 570 4.78 6.16 8.94
C HIS A 570 4.37 6.85 7.63
N ALA A 571 4.65 6.24 6.49
CA ALA A 571 4.27 6.81 5.20
C ALA A 571 2.74 6.82 5.00
N ALA A 572 2.02 5.77 5.42
CA ALA A 572 0.56 5.77 5.42
C ALA A 572 -0.01 6.94 6.23
N GLN A 573 0.50 7.17 7.44
CA GLN A 573 0.06 8.28 8.29
C GLN A 573 0.36 9.67 7.72
N VAL A 574 1.42 9.79 6.90
CA VAL A 574 1.79 11.07 6.28
C VAL A 574 1.00 11.30 4.99
N TYR A 575 0.92 10.30 4.11
CA TYR A 575 0.43 10.49 2.74
C TYR A 575 -0.96 9.94 2.47
N TRP A 576 -1.48 9.02 3.29
CA TRP A 576 -2.83 8.49 3.11
C TRP A 576 -3.82 9.05 4.14
N HIS A 577 -3.37 9.29 5.37
CA HIS A 577 -4.22 9.80 6.44
C HIS A 577 -4.27 11.33 6.38
N MET A 578 -5.44 11.89 6.04
CA MET A 578 -5.63 13.33 5.93
C MET A 578 -6.26 13.90 7.19
N TYR A 579 -5.76 15.06 7.60
CA TYR A 579 -6.23 15.78 8.78
C TYR A 579 -6.78 17.15 8.34
N PRO A 580 -8.10 17.31 8.21
CA PRO A 580 -8.72 18.55 7.73
C PRO A 580 -8.36 19.79 8.54
N SER A 581 -7.99 19.61 9.82
CA SER A 581 -7.62 20.63 10.79
C SER A 581 -6.20 21.17 10.61
N GLN A 582 -5.31 20.43 9.91
CA GLN A 582 -3.91 20.81 9.77
C GLN A 582 -3.73 22.01 8.85
N SER A 583 -2.76 22.86 9.21
CA SER A 583 -2.44 24.07 8.46
C SER A 583 -1.94 23.75 7.04
N SER A 584 -2.44 24.49 6.06
CA SER A 584 -1.98 24.39 4.66
C SER A 584 -0.54 24.86 4.45
N THR A 585 0.05 25.57 5.42
CA THR A 585 1.42 26.08 5.36
C THR A 585 2.36 25.38 6.32
N ASP A 586 1.91 24.31 7.00
CA ASP A 586 2.84 23.51 7.78
C ASP A 586 3.86 22.89 6.83
N ARG A 587 5.14 22.99 7.18
CA ARG A 587 6.21 22.46 6.36
C ARG A 587 6.10 20.94 6.21
N ASP A 588 5.47 20.24 7.16
CA ASP A 588 5.36 18.78 7.17
C ASP A 588 3.99 18.29 6.66
N GLN A 589 3.17 19.18 6.08
CA GLN A 589 1.90 18.84 5.42
C GLN A 589 2.12 18.53 3.92
N PRO A 590 1.85 17.29 3.45
CA PRO A 590 2.03 16.94 2.03
C PRO A 590 1.00 17.54 1.07
N TYR A 591 -0.20 17.87 1.56
CA TYR A 591 -1.32 18.33 0.75
C TYR A 591 -1.81 19.70 1.25
N PRO A 592 -1.27 20.82 0.73
CA PRO A 592 -1.71 22.16 1.11
C PRO A 592 -3.16 22.47 0.69
N GLU A 593 -3.77 21.68 -0.18
CA GLU A 593 -5.15 21.84 -0.63
C GLU A 593 -6.17 21.43 0.45
N GLN A 594 -6.94 22.40 0.98
CA GLN A 594 -7.97 22.12 1.99
C GLN A 594 -9.03 21.13 1.50
N GLY A 595 -9.39 21.22 0.21
CA GLY A 595 -10.36 20.31 -0.40
C GLY A 595 -9.91 18.85 -0.32
N LEU A 596 -8.65 18.56 -0.68
CA LEU A 596 -8.10 17.20 -0.58
C LEU A 596 -8.04 16.73 0.88
N ARG A 597 -7.58 17.58 1.82
CA ARG A 597 -7.56 17.19 3.24
C ARG A 597 -8.95 16.87 3.79
N SER A 598 -9.99 17.52 3.27
CA SER A 598 -11.38 17.30 3.68
C SER A 598 -11.96 15.95 3.21
N LEU A 599 -11.25 15.23 2.33
CA LEU A 599 -11.59 13.85 1.92
C LEU A 599 -11.12 12.80 2.93
N VAL A 600 -10.35 13.21 3.96
CA VAL A 600 -9.92 12.40 5.12
C VAL A 600 -8.97 11.24 4.82
N THR A 601 -9.05 10.63 3.64
CA THR A 601 -8.21 9.52 3.24
C THR A 601 -7.93 9.56 1.75
N ILE A 602 -6.72 9.16 1.36
CA ILE A 602 -6.35 8.93 -0.03
C ILE A 602 -6.64 7.46 -0.37
N GLY A 603 -7.09 7.21 -1.60
CA GLY A 603 -7.26 5.87 -2.17
C GLY A 603 -6.02 5.42 -2.91
N ASN A 604 -5.45 6.28 -3.74
CA ASN A 604 -4.29 5.96 -4.55
C ASN A 604 -3.25 7.09 -4.53
N VAL A 605 -1.97 6.72 -4.40
CA VAL A 605 -0.82 7.61 -4.63
C VAL A 605 -0.05 7.09 -5.83
N GLN A 606 0.04 7.94 -6.85
CA GLN A 606 0.90 7.79 -8.01
C GLN A 606 2.02 8.82 -7.99
N ASP A 607 2.94 8.72 -8.95
CA ASP A 607 3.96 9.70 -9.19
C ASP A 607 3.40 11.08 -9.59
N TRP A 608 2.39 11.14 -10.45
CA TRP A 608 1.79 12.39 -10.94
C TRP A 608 0.41 12.71 -10.35
N GLN A 609 -0.23 11.80 -9.62
CA GLN A 609 -1.58 12.00 -9.06
C GLN A 609 -1.69 11.40 -7.65
N ALA A 610 -2.42 12.05 -6.74
CA ALA A 610 -2.82 11.44 -5.47
C ALA A 610 -4.24 11.87 -5.09
N GLY A 611 -5.11 10.94 -4.73
CA GLY A 611 -6.51 11.27 -4.45
C GLY A 611 -7.39 10.16 -3.91
N ALA A 612 -8.61 10.53 -3.55
CA ALA A 612 -9.64 9.65 -3.02
C ALA A 612 -10.42 8.95 -4.15
N TRP A 613 -9.79 7.93 -4.75
CA TRP A 613 -10.39 7.08 -5.79
C TRP A 613 -9.72 5.70 -5.79
N LEU A 614 -10.38 4.71 -6.38
CA LEU A 614 -9.92 3.33 -6.53
C LEU A 614 -9.97 2.91 -8.00
N PHE A 615 -9.22 1.88 -8.36
CA PHE A 615 -9.25 1.35 -9.74
C PHE A 615 -10.64 0.82 -10.18
N TRP A 616 -11.57 0.63 -9.25
CA TRP A 616 -12.92 0.13 -9.51
C TRP A 616 -14.06 1.06 -9.06
N GLY A 617 -13.78 2.21 -8.43
CA GLY A 617 -14.85 3.09 -7.93
C GLY A 617 -14.40 4.18 -6.97
N ASP A 618 -15.37 4.89 -6.39
CA ASP A 618 -15.19 6.10 -5.59
C ASP A 618 -16.01 6.11 -4.28
N GLN A 619 -16.52 4.95 -3.86
CA GLN A 619 -17.27 4.83 -2.59
C GLN A 619 -16.36 5.15 -1.40
N LYS A 620 -16.78 6.06 -0.52
CA LYS A 620 -15.98 6.53 0.61
C LYS A 620 -15.58 5.40 1.55
N VAL A 621 -16.50 4.47 1.82
CA VAL A 621 -16.28 3.30 2.67
C VAL A 621 -15.22 2.38 2.08
N GLN A 622 -15.19 2.22 0.75
CA GLN A 622 -14.19 1.39 0.07
C GLN A 622 -12.82 2.09 0.07
N ILE A 623 -12.79 3.39 -0.23
CA ILE A 623 -11.56 4.21 -0.24
C ILE A 623 -10.91 4.18 1.15
N ALA A 624 -11.69 4.29 2.23
CA ALA A 624 -11.16 4.21 3.57
C ALA A 624 -10.75 2.77 3.95
N ALA A 625 -11.59 1.78 3.64
CA ALA A 625 -11.35 0.41 4.07
C ALA A 625 -10.12 -0.22 3.41
N ILE A 626 -9.78 0.11 2.16
CA ILE A 626 -8.58 -0.43 1.49
C ILE A 626 -7.28 -0.01 2.20
N GLN A 627 -7.27 1.14 2.90
CA GLN A 627 -6.11 1.60 3.67
C GLN A 627 -6.00 0.93 5.06
N ILE A 628 -7.05 0.21 5.46
CA ILE A 628 -7.20 -0.38 6.79
C ILE A 628 -7.03 -1.90 6.73
N LEU A 629 -7.55 -2.54 5.68
CA LEU A 629 -7.50 -3.98 5.51
C LEU A 629 -6.11 -4.48 5.07
N PRO A 630 -5.73 -5.73 5.40
CA PRO A 630 -6.43 -6.63 6.32
C PRO A 630 -6.24 -6.18 7.77
N VAL A 631 -7.24 -6.41 8.63
CA VAL A 631 -7.16 -5.99 10.03
C VAL A 631 -6.36 -7.01 10.85
N THR A 632 -5.12 -6.64 11.12
CA THR A 632 -4.15 -7.35 11.95
C THR A 632 -3.81 -6.57 13.22
N PRO A 633 -3.19 -7.19 14.25
CA PRO A 633 -2.94 -6.49 15.51
C PRO A 633 -1.99 -5.30 15.34
N VAL A 634 -1.08 -5.34 14.37
CA VAL A 634 -0.12 -4.25 14.11
C VAL A 634 -0.77 -3.00 13.52
N ASN A 635 -1.97 -3.10 12.94
CA ASN A 635 -2.65 -1.93 12.40
C ASN A 635 -3.05 -0.92 13.50
N GLU A 636 -3.07 -1.32 14.77
CA GLU A 636 -3.29 -0.41 15.91
C GLU A 636 -2.36 0.82 15.89
N TYR A 637 -1.14 0.68 15.38
CA TYR A 637 -0.19 1.79 15.26
C TYR A 637 -0.58 2.83 14.21
N MET A 638 -1.47 2.49 13.28
CA MET A 638 -1.94 3.40 12.23
C MET A 638 -3.18 4.20 12.66
N TYR A 639 -3.95 3.71 13.62
CA TYR A 639 -5.30 4.21 13.95
C TYR A 639 -5.27 5.26 15.06
N ASP A 640 -4.68 6.42 14.82
CA ASP A 640 -4.80 7.53 15.77
C ASP A 640 -6.27 8.00 15.89
N ALA A 641 -6.62 8.55 17.05
CA ALA A 641 -8.00 8.90 17.37
C ALA A 641 -8.54 10.03 16.48
N GLU A 642 -7.71 10.97 16.03
CA GLU A 642 -8.19 12.08 15.19
C GLU A 642 -8.62 11.54 13.82
N TRP A 643 -7.76 10.76 13.18
CA TRP A 643 -8.02 10.21 11.86
C TRP A 643 -9.21 9.24 11.85
N VAL A 644 -9.29 8.29 12.79
CA VAL A 644 -10.40 7.32 12.77
C VAL A 644 -11.77 7.94 13.06
N ASN A 645 -11.83 9.02 13.86
CA ASN A 645 -13.06 9.78 14.05
C ASN A 645 -13.41 10.54 12.76
N ALA A 646 -12.43 11.13 12.08
CA ALA A 646 -12.66 11.78 10.80
C ALA A 646 -13.15 10.79 9.73
N VAL A 647 -12.59 9.58 9.67
CA VAL A 647 -13.03 8.52 8.73
C VAL A 647 -14.47 8.11 9.02
N TRP A 648 -14.80 7.92 10.29
CA TRP A 648 -16.16 7.60 10.73
C TRP A 648 -17.17 8.66 10.26
N ASP A 649 -16.85 9.94 10.46
CA ASP A 649 -17.72 11.04 10.04
C ASP A 649 -17.80 11.18 8.51
N TYR A 650 -16.66 11.05 7.83
CA TYR A 650 -16.57 11.12 6.37
C TYR A 650 -17.42 10.06 5.66
N THR A 651 -17.43 8.84 6.21
CA THR A 651 -18.14 7.67 5.66
C THR A 651 -19.57 7.51 6.20
N ALA A 652 -20.03 8.39 7.09
CA ALA A 652 -21.26 8.18 7.86
C ALA A 652 -22.53 7.99 7.01
N ASP A 653 -22.63 8.64 5.85
CA ASP A 653 -23.74 8.46 4.91
C ASP A 653 -23.77 7.03 4.35
N GLU A 654 -22.63 6.50 3.91
CA GLU A 654 -22.51 5.15 3.36
C GLU A 654 -22.58 4.06 4.46
N LEU A 655 -22.07 4.33 5.66
CA LEU A 655 -22.18 3.40 6.79
C LEU A 655 -23.63 3.17 7.20
N ASN A 656 -24.46 4.21 7.17
CA ASN A 656 -25.88 4.15 7.55
C ASN A 656 -26.81 3.67 6.42
N ASP A 657 -26.30 3.50 5.19
CA ASP A 657 -27.09 3.00 4.06
C ASP A 657 -26.90 1.47 3.89
N ALA A 658 -28.00 0.73 3.95
CA ALA A 658 -28.02 -0.72 3.84
C ALA A 658 -27.63 -1.26 2.45
N THR A 659 -27.56 -0.42 1.41
CA THR A 659 -27.12 -0.87 0.07
C THR A 659 -25.61 -1.06 -0.04
N TYR A 660 -24.84 -0.46 0.87
CA TYR A 660 -23.39 -0.62 0.92
C TYR A 660 -23.00 -1.88 1.69
N SER A 661 -22.03 -2.63 1.15
CA SER A 661 -21.64 -3.94 1.68
C SER A 661 -21.12 -3.85 3.11
N ASP A 662 -21.60 -4.77 3.96
CA ASP A 662 -21.10 -4.99 5.32
C ASP A 662 -19.61 -5.35 5.35
N ASP A 663 -19.07 -5.92 4.26
CA ASP A 663 -17.66 -6.30 4.14
C ASP A 663 -16.75 -5.12 4.44
N TRP A 664 -17.01 -3.98 3.79
CA TRP A 664 -16.23 -2.76 3.97
C TRP A 664 -16.54 -2.06 5.29
N LYS A 665 -17.81 -2.07 5.73
CA LYS A 665 -18.21 -1.51 7.02
C LYS A 665 -17.50 -2.20 8.18
N SER A 666 -17.33 -3.53 8.10
CA SER A 666 -16.66 -4.32 9.12
C SER A 666 -15.26 -3.79 9.43
N VAL A 667 -14.52 -3.42 8.37
CA VAL A 667 -13.16 -2.89 8.43
C VAL A 667 -13.15 -1.49 9.07
N ILE A 668 -14.06 -0.60 8.65
CA ILE A 668 -14.17 0.74 9.25
C ILE A 668 -14.49 0.66 10.74
N TYR A 669 -15.39 -0.25 11.14
CA TYR A 669 -15.76 -0.42 12.54
C TYR A 669 -14.58 -0.87 13.39
N LEU A 670 -13.69 -1.73 12.86
CA LEU A 670 -12.48 -2.14 13.58
C LEU A 670 -11.50 -1.00 13.79
N ALA A 671 -11.23 -0.19 12.76
CA ALA A 671 -10.40 1.00 12.94
C ALA A 671 -11.01 1.97 13.96
N TYR A 672 -12.33 2.23 13.85
CA TYR A 672 -13.05 3.11 14.75
C TYR A 672 -13.05 2.64 16.21
N ALA A 673 -13.01 1.32 16.43
CA ALA A 673 -12.94 0.74 17.76
C ALA A 673 -11.72 1.19 18.56
N ASN A 674 -10.65 1.66 17.89
CA ASN A 674 -9.48 2.21 18.59
C ASN A 674 -9.79 3.51 19.34
N ALA A 675 -10.79 4.27 18.89
CA ALA A 675 -11.27 5.48 19.56
C ALA A 675 -12.57 5.24 20.35
N ASN A 676 -13.51 4.46 19.80
CA ASN A 676 -14.86 4.29 20.34
C ASN A 676 -15.31 2.81 20.29
N PRO A 677 -14.75 1.93 21.14
CA PRO A 677 -15.00 0.49 21.08
C PRO A 677 -16.47 0.10 21.31
N GLY A 678 -17.20 0.82 22.17
CA GLY A 678 -18.62 0.54 22.44
C GLY A 678 -19.51 0.77 21.22
N THR A 679 -19.39 1.93 20.55
CA THR A 679 -20.13 2.22 19.33
C THR A 679 -19.74 1.26 18.20
N ALA A 680 -18.44 0.98 18.05
CA ALA A 680 -17.96 0.03 17.06
C ALA A 680 -18.52 -1.39 17.29
N ALA A 681 -18.64 -1.83 18.54
CA ALA A 681 -19.24 -3.11 18.90
C ALA A 681 -20.74 -3.15 18.59
N GLN A 682 -21.48 -2.11 18.97
CA GLN A 682 -22.90 -1.99 18.65
C GLN A 682 -23.15 -2.02 17.15
N ARG A 683 -22.32 -1.33 16.36
CA ARG A 683 -22.43 -1.32 14.91
C ARG A 683 -22.00 -2.64 14.29
N SER A 684 -21.00 -3.29 14.87
CA SER A 684 -20.54 -4.61 14.43
C SER A 684 -21.57 -5.72 14.68
N SER A 685 -22.47 -5.61 15.66
CA SER A 685 -23.51 -6.63 15.93
C SER A 685 -24.63 -6.67 14.88
N ALA A 686 -24.70 -5.67 14.00
CA ALA A 686 -25.62 -5.59 12.88
C ALA A 686 -25.03 -6.14 11.56
N LEU A 687 -23.71 -6.38 11.50
CA LEU A 687 -23.04 -6.90 10.31
C LEU A 687 -23.53 -8.31 9.99
N THR A 688 -23.66 -8.60 8.71
CA THR A 688 -24.05 -9.92 8.21
C THR A 688 -23.03 -10.55 7.26
N SER A 689 -21.95 -9.82 6.96
CA SER A 689 -20.83 -10.25 6.14
C SER A 689 -19.55 -9.52 6.56
N TRP A 690 -18.38 -10.13 6.31
CA TRP A 690 -17.05 -9.63 6.70
C TRP A 690 -16.05 -9.66 5.54
N GLY A 691 -16.51 -9.89 4.31
CA GLY A 691 -15.66 -10.01 3.12
C GLY A 691 -14.79 -11.26 3.11
N SER A 692 -13.83 -11.29 2.18
CA SER A 692 -12.92 -12.43 1.98
C SER A 692 -11.69 -12.40 2.91
N GLY A 693 -11.34 -11.24 3.46
CA GLY A 693 -10.11 -11.01 4.24
C GLY A 693 -10.32 -10.81 5.74
N ASN A 694 -11.56 -10.84 6.23
CA ASN A 694 -11.90 -10.69 7.65
C ASN A 694 -12.93 -11.76 8.07
N SER A 695 -13.13 -11.93 9.36
CA SER A 695 -14.04 -12.93 9.94
C SER A 695 -14.78 -12.35 11.14
N TYR A 696 -15.89 -12.97 11.54
CA TYR A 696 -16.59 -12.60 12.76
C TYR A 696 -15.70 -12.78 13.99
N SER A 697 -14.97 -13.89 14.06
CA SER A 697 -14.06 -14.12 15.20
C SER A 697 -12.97 -13.05 15.28
N ASN A 698 -12.40 -12.63 14.14
CA ASN A 698 -11.42 -11.53 14.12
C ASN A 698 -12.06 -10.19 14.44
N GLN A 699 -13.30 -9.94 13.98
CA GLN A 699 -14.07 -8.74 14.33
C GLN A 699 -14.22 -8.62 15.85
N MET A 700 -14.75 -9.67 16.49
CA MET A 700 -15.00 -9.69 17.93
C MET A 700 -13.70 -9.64 18.73
N TYR A 701 -12.67 -10.39 18.32
CA TYR A 701 -11.37 -10.37 18.97
C TYR A 701 -10.71 -8.99 18.93
N PHE A 702 -10.74 -8.32 17.76
CA PHE A 702 -10.12 -7.01 17.64
C PHE A 702 -10.84 -5.97 18.50
N LEU A 703 -12.19 -5.96 18.50
CA LEU A 703 -13.02 -5.13 19.39
C LEU A 703 -12.69 -5.36 20.87
N ALA A 704 -12.67 -6.63 21.28
CA ALA A 704 -12.45 -7.04 22.66
C ALA A 704 -11.05 -6.71 23.20
N THR A 705 -10.11 -6.35 22.32
CA THR A 705 -8.71 -6.07 22.68
C THR A 705 -8.33 -4.60 22.51
N ARG A 706 -9.28 -3.72 22.18
CA ARG A 706 -9.02 -2.27 22.10
C ARG A 706 -8.86 -1.63 23.49
N PRO A 707 -8.16 -0.49 23.60
CA PRO A 707 -8.25 0.35 24.79
C PRO A 707 -9.71 0.73 25.08
N GLY A 708 -10.16 0.62 26.33
CA GLY A 708 -11.54 0.94 26.70
C GLY A 708 -12.58 -0.13 26.36
N ALA A 709 -12.15 -1.34 25.98
CA ALA A 709 -13.05 -2.44 25.64
C ALA A 709 -13.76 -3.11 26.85
N SER A 710 -13.88 -2.43 28.00
CA SER A 710 -14.52 -3.06 29.15
C SER A 710 -16.02 -3.19 28.91
N GLY A 711 -16.53 -4.43 28.93
CA GLY A 711 -17.96 -4.71 28.79
C GLY A 711 -18.56 -4.47 27.40
N VAL A 712 -17.76 -4.31 26.33
CA VAL A 712 -18.30 -3.89 25.01
C VAL A 712 -19.32 -4.86 24.43
N CYS A 713 -19.24 -6.14 24.78
CA CYS A 713 -20.14 -7.17 24.29
C CYS A 713 -21.28 -7.48 25.27
N GLY A 714 -21.35 -6.80 26.42
CA GLY A 714 -22.39 -7.04 27.42
C GLY A 714 -23.76 -6.53 27.01
N ASP A 715 -23.80 -5.43 26.24
CA ASP A 715 -25.02 -4.72 25.86
C ASP A 715 -25.30 -4.75 24.34
N VAL A 716 -24.64 -5.64 23.59
CA VAL A 716 -24.91 -5.80 22.15
C VAL A 716 -26.10 -6.73 21.93
N ASP A 717 -26.94 -6.38 20.95
CA ASP A 717 -28.07 -7.23 20.60
C ASP A 717 -27.62 -8.62 20.10
N ALA A 718 -28.22 -9.67 20.65
CA ALA A 718 -27.95 -11.05 20.29
C ALA A 718 -29.24 -11.81 19.93
N ASN A 719 -29.11 -12.84 19.10
CA ASN A 719 -30.22 -13.76 18.85
C ASN A 719 -30.55 -14.56 20.12
N PRO A 720 -31.83 -14.87 20.40
CA PRO A 720 -32.19 -15.86 21.40
C PRO A 720 -31.70 -17.24 20.96
N LEU A 721 -30.98 -17.93 21.84
CA LEU A 721 -30.45 -19.29 21.63
C LEU A 721 -31.18 -20.29 22.54
N GLY A 722 -31.30 -21.53 22.08
CA GLY A 722 -31.95 -22.61 22.81
C GLY A 722 -33.27 -23.09 22.16
N THR A 723 -34.08 -23.82 22.93
CA THR A 723 -35.29 -24.48 22.41
C THR A 723 -36.55 -23.70 22.77
N TYR A 724 -37.30 -23.27 21.74
CA TYR A 724 -38.51 -22.46 21.90
C TYR A 724 -39.61 -22.88 20.93
N VAL A 725 -40.84 -22.53 21.28
CA VAL A 725 -41.95 -22.39 20.32
C VAL A 725 -42.17 -20.90 20.01
N LEU A 726 -42.59 -20.59 18.79
CA LEU A 726 -42.87 -19.23 18.37
C LEU A 726 -44.36 -18.90 18.53
N GLN A 727 -44.67 -17.79 19.19
CA GLN A 727 -46.03 -17.27 19.32
C GLN A 727 -46.16 -15.89 18.68
N VAL A 728 -47.14 -15.70 17.81
CA VAL A 728 -47.46 -14.38 17.22
C VAL A 728 -47.98 -13.46 18.32
N ALA A 729 -47.30 -12.34 18.55
CA ALA A 729 -47.53 -11.51 19.72
C ALA A 729 -48.92 -10.85 19.74
N SER A 730 -49.46 -10.52 18.56
CA SER A 730 -50.74 -9.84 18.36
C SER A 730 -51.96 -10.76 18.43
N THR A 731 -51.85 -12.00 17.95
CA THR A 731 -52.97 -12.96 17.90
C THR A 731 -52.92 -14.02 19.00
N GLY A 732 -51.75 -14.24 19.60
CA GLY A 732 -51.52 -15.30 20.58
C GLY A 732 -51.41 -16.70 19.96
N GLN A 733 -51.51 -16.82 18.63
CA GLN A 733 -51.39 -18.09 17.92
C GLN A 733 -49.94 -18.56 17.86
N PHE A 734 -49.74 -19.87 17.99
CA PHE A 734 -48.43 -20.50 17.86
C PHE A 734 -48.15 -20.87 16.41
N VAL A 735 -46.86 -20.83 16.06
CA VAL A 735 -46.36 -21.33 14.78
C VAL A 735 -46.36 -22.85 14.85
N GLY A 736 -47.24 -23.45 14.07
CA GLY A 736 -47.32 -24.88 13.84
C GLY A 736 -47.08 -25.20 12.37
N ASN A 737 -47.62 -26.33 11.96
CA ASN A 737 -47.50 -26.89 10.62
C ASN A 737 -48.89 -27.36 10.16
N SER A 738 -49.38 -26.79 9.05
CA SER A 738 -50.62 -27.27 8.41
C SER A 738 -50.36 -28.57 7.64
N THR A 739 -49.21 -28.65 6.95
CA THR A 739 -48.61 -29.84 6.34
C THR A 739 -47.10 -29.56 6.19
N LEU A 740 -46.21 -30.45 6.65
CA LEU A 740 -44.77 -30.27 6.43
C LEU A 740 -44.50 -30.16 4.91
N PRO A 741 -43.62 -29.25 4.47
CA PRO A 741 -42.63 -28.53 5.28
C PRO A 741 -43.01 -27.09 5.68
N ASP A 742 -44.17 -26.56 5.27
CA ASP A 742 -44.52 -25.14 5.40
C ASP A 742 -44.95 -24.74 6.83
N LEU A 743 -44.46 -23.58 7.29
CA LEU A 743 -44.78 -23.03 8.60
C LEU A 743 -45.95 -22.06 8.56
N VAL A 744 -46.90 -22.25 9.48
CA VAL A 744 -48.10 -21.39 9.60
C VAL A 744 -48.36 -21.02 11.06
N ALA A 745 -48.75 -19.78 11.31
CA ALA A 745 -49.31 -19.35 12.58
C ALA A 745 -50.81 -19.62 12.59
N GLY A 746 -51.24 -20.60 13.38
CA GLY A 746 -52.65 -21.03 13.39
C GLY A 746 -53.08 -21.78 14.66
N ASP A 747 -52.12 -22.36 15.39
CA ASP A 747 -52.43 -23.16 16.57
C ASP A 747 -52.78 -22.30 17.79
N ALA A 748 -53.90 -22.60 18.43
CA ALA A 748 -54.38 -21.86 19.59
C ALA A 748 -53.65 -22.21 20.90
N GLY A 749 -52.83 -23.27 20.91
CA GLY A 749 -52.12 -23.73 22.10
C GLY A 749 -50.74 -24.30 21.79
N GLN A 750 -49.85 -24.21 22.77
CA GLN A 750 -48.44 -24.63 22.65
C GLN A 750 -48.27 -26.12 22.29
N ALA A 751 -49.22 -26.98 22.64
CA ALA A 751 -49.17 -28.41 22.31
C ALA A 751 -49.18 -28.72 20.81
N GLY A 752 -49.73 -27.83 19.98
CA GLY A 752 -49.71 -27.94 18.50
C GLY A 752 -48.53 -27.23 17.84
N ALA A 753 -47.70 -26.54 18.62
CA ALA A 753 -46.62 -25.71 18.08
C ALA A 753 -45.43 -26.56 17.62
N VAL A 754 -44.75 -26.10 16.58
CA VAL A 754 -43.45 -26.64 16.20
C VAL A 754 -42.41 -26.17 17.21
N ILE A 755 -41.66 -27.12 17.74
CA ILE A 755 -40.52 -26.86 18.63
C ILE A 755 -39.28 -26.61 17.76
N PHE A 756 -38.63 -25.47 17.95
CA PHE A 756 -37.43 -25.07 17.25
C PHE A 756 -36.23 -25.04 18.19
N ASN A 757 -35.10 -25.56 17.75
CA ASN A 757 -33.79 -25.29 18.28
C ASN A 757 -33.18 -24.09 17.53
N PHE A 758 -32.90 -23.01 18.24
CA PHE A 758 -32.24 -21.82 17.73
C PHE A 758 -30.75 -21.92 17.98
N GLY A 759 -29.99 -22.16 16.91
CA GLY A 759 -28.53 -22.32 16.96
C GLY A 759 -27.79 -21.03 16.65
N PHE A 760 -26.55 -20.93 17.11
CA PHE A 760 -25.69 -19.78 16.85
C PHE A 760 -25.27 -19.70 15.37
N ALA A 761 -25.25 -18.49 14.84
CA ALA A 761 -24.48 -18.10 13.66
C ALA A 761 -23.94 -16.67 13.91
N PRO A 762 -22.83 -16.26 13.26
CA PRO A 762 -22.29 -14.90 13.42
C PRO A 762 -23.35 -13.80 13.27
N ASN A 763 -23.55 -13.00 14.33
CA ASN A 763 -24.60 -11.97 14.48
C ASN A 763 -26.04 -12.42 14.19
N ALA A 764 -26.28 -13.71 14.06
CA ALA A 764 -27.53 -14.28 13.58
C ALA A 764 -27.77 -15.62 14.28
N GLY A 765 -28.61 -16.46 13.67
CA GLY A 765 -28.86 -17.79 14.16
C GLY A 765 -29.56 -18.64 13.13
N THR A 766 -29.57 -19.94 13.38
CA THR A 766 -30.32 -20.91 12.60
C THR A 766 -31.62 -21.26 13.33
N MET A 767 -32.63 -21.67 12.57
CA MET A 767 -33.86 -22.21 13.12
C MET A 767 -34.01 -23.65 12.66
N GLN A 768 -33.86 -24.62 13.56
CA GLN A 768 -33.99 -26.04 13.25
C GLN A 768 -35.17 -26.64 13.98
N THR A 769 -36.03 -27.36 13.28
CA THR A 769 -37.14 -28.06 13.93
C THR A 769 -36.63 -29.28 14.70
N VAL A 770 -37.04 -29.43 15.96
CA VAL A 770 -36.60 -30.56 16.80
C VAL A 770 -37.19 -31.87 16.32
N GLY A 771 -38.44 -31.85 15.81
CA GLY A 771 -39.14 -33.06 15.39
C GLY A 771 -38.59 -33.72 14.12
N THR A 772 -38.08 -32.95 13.15
CA THR A 772 -37.56 -33.50 11.88
C THR A 772 -36.07 -33.29 11.68
N GLY A 773 -35.42 -32.45 12.51
CA GLY A 773 -34.03 -32.05 12.34
C GLY A 773 -33.79 -31.15 11.13
N GLN A 774 -34.85 -30.64 10.48
CA GLN A 774 -34.71 -29.78 9.31
C GLN A 774 -34.64 -28.32 9.70
N TYR A 775 -33.72 -27.60 9.07
CA TYR A 775 -33.58 -26.16 9.12
C TYR A 775 -34.68 -25.47 8.32
N VAL A 776 -35.13 -24.32 8.85
CA VAL A 776 -36.12 -23.44 8.23
C VAL A 776 -35.44 -22.63 7.14
N THR A 777 -35.98 -22.73 5.94
CA THR A 777 -35.53 -22.01 4.75
C THR A 777 -36.39 -20.78 4.53
N ALA A 778 -35.74 -19.63 4.35
CA ALA A 778 -36.31 -18.40 3.84
C ALA A 778 -35.72 -18.10 2.46
N ASP A 779 -36.55 -18.22 1.44
CA ASP A 779 -36.12 -18.07 0.06
C ASP A 779 -35.79 -16.59 -0.27
N SER A 780 -34.87 -16.35 -1.21
CA SER A 780 -34.43 -14.99 -1.52
C SER A 780 -35.49 -14.11 -2.23
N SER A 781 -36.54 -14.69 -2.81
CA SER A 781 -37.62 -13.93 -3.43
C SER A 781 -38.64 -13.40 -2.42
N GLY A 782 -38.71 -13.99 -1.21
CA GLY A 782 -39.71 -13.68 -0.19
C GLY A 782 -41.15 -14.06 -0.58
N THR A 783 -41.34 -14.79 -1.68
CA THR A 783 -42.66 -15.13 -2.21
C THR A 783 -43.23 -16.42 -1.62
N TYR A 784 -42.36 -17.35 -1.18
CA TYR A 784 -42.76 -18.64 -0.66
C TYR A 784 -42.96 -18.60 0.87
N THR A 785 -43.75 -19.55 1.37
CA THR A 785 -43.87 -19.75 2.82
C THR A 785 -42.54 -20.28 3.36
N LEU A 786 -42.12 -19.79 4.53
CA LEU A 786 -40.97 -20.35 5.24
C LEU A 786 -41.22 -21.84 5.48
N SER A 787 -40.23 -22.66 5.15
CA SER A 787 -40.38 -24.12 5.19
C SER A 787 -39.22 -24.79 5.92
N ALA A 788 -39.52 -25.69 6.86
CA ALA A 788 -38.51 -26.53 7.48
C ALA A 788 -38.19 -27.69 6.54
N SER A 789 -37.18 -27.53 5.68
CA SER A 789 -36.96 -28.46 4.56
C SER A 789 -35.48 -28.75 4.22
N ARG A 790 -34.52 -28.24 4.99
CA ARG A 790 -33.09 -28.43 4.72
C ARG A 790 -32.38 -29.23 5.80
N ALA A 791 -31.55 -30.18 5.40
CA ALA A 791 -30.77 -31.00 6.33
C ALA A 791 -29.55 -30.27 6.91
N ALA A 792 -29.06 -29.24 6.22
CA ALA A 792 -27.95 -28.40 6.62
C ALA A 792 -28.31 -26.93 6.42
N ALA A 793 -27.81 -26.06 7.30
CA ALA A 793 -27.97 -24.62 7.17
C ALA A 793 -27.00 -24.07 6.13
N SER A 794 -27.48 -23.18 5.27
CA SER A 794 -26.67 -22.33 4.40
C SER A 794 -27.25 -20.91 4.42
N SER A 795 -26.99 -20.11 3.38
CA SER A 795 -27.38 -18.70 3.32
C SER A 795 -28.89 -18.44 3.47
N TRP A 796 -29.75 -19.43 3.20
CA TRP A 796 -31.21 -19.31 3.30
C TRP A 796 -31.78 -19.73 4.66
N GLU A 797 -30.95 -20.32 5.52
CA GLU A 797 -31.34 -20.83 6.84
C GLU A 797 -30.85 -19.94 7.99
N ILE A 798 -30.33 -18.76 7.67
CA ILE A 798 -29.81 -17.78 8.64
C ILE A 798 -30.85 -16.68 8.88
N PHE A 799 -31.11 -16.40 10.15
CA PHE A 799 -32.08 -15.40 10.62
C PHE A 799 -31.47 -14.47 11.66
N VAL A 800 -31.73 -13.18 11.51
CA VAL A 800 -31.38 -12.15 12.50
C VAL A 800 -32.62 -11.86 13.33
N ILE A 801 -32.53 -12.07 14.64
CA ILE A 801 -33.66 -11.95 15.56
C ILE A 801 -33.32 -10.87 16.59
N ARG A 802 -34.15 -9.84 16.66
CA ARG A 802 -33.91 -8.64 17.48
C ARG A 802 -35.19 -8.19 18.17
N GLN A 803 -35.06 -7.51 19.31
CA GLN A 803 -36.20 -6.90 19.98
C GLN A 803 -36.91 -5.94 19.01
N LYS A 804 -38.21 -6.16 18.80
CA LYS A 804 -38.99 -5.36 17.85
C LYS A 804 -39.16 -3.94 18.40
N GLN A 805 -38.84 -2.92 17.59
CA GLN A 805 -38.96 -1.52 17.96
C GLN A 805 -40.43 -1.16 18.24
N GLY A 806 -40.66 -0.45 19.34
CA GLY A 806 -42.01 -0.06 19.78
C GLY A 806 -42.89 -1.20 20.31
N ALA A 807 -42.43 -2.45 20.29
CA ALA A 807 -43.14 -3.58 20.89
C ALA A 807 -42.79 -3.75 22.37
N ALA A 808 -43.62 -4.52 23.10
CA ALA A 808 -43.30 -4.89 24.48
C ALA A 808 -42.00 -5.70 24.54
N THR A 809 -41.26 -5.58 25.65
CA THR A 809 -40.04 -6.38 25.92
C THR A 809 -40.34 -7.87 25.77
N GLY A 810 -39.46 -8.58 25.05
CA GLY A 810 -39.62 -10.01 24.75
C GLY A 810 -40.45 -10.31 23.49
N VAL A 811 -40.82 -9.28 22.73
CA VAL A 811 -41.39 -9.41 21.38
C VAL A 811 -40.31 -9.07 20.35
N TYR A 812 -40.02 -10.02 19.47
CA TYR A 812 -38.92 -9.95 18.52
C TYR A 812 -39.40 -9.85 17.08
N SER A 813 -38.65 -9.13 16.26
CA SER A 813 -38.71 -9.19 14.81
C SER A 813 -37.74 -10.27 14.31
N ILE A 814 -38.11 -11.00 13.26
CA ILE A 814 -37.26 -12.00 12.61
C ILE A 814 -36.97 -11.50 11.19
N MET A 815 -35.70 -11.36 10.83
CA MET A 815 -35.25 -10.98 9.48
C MET A 815 -34.51 -12.17 8.85
N ALA A 816 -34.84 -12.49 7.61
CA ALA A 816 -34.11 -13.51 6.84
C ALA A 816 -32.83 -12.92 6.25
N ALA A 817 -31.70 -13.60 6.42
CA ALA A 817 -30.42 -13.13 5.88
C ALA A 817 -30.35 -13.20 4.34
N SER A 818 -31.16 -14.07 3.72
CA SER A 818 -31.18 -14.34 2.28
C SER A 818 -31.61 -13.16 1.40
N ASN A 819 -32.50 -12.31 1.92
CA ASN A 819 -32.99 -11.12 1.20
C ASN A 819 -33.11 -9.86 2.08
N LYS A 820 -32.67 -9.93 3.35
CA LYS A 820 -32.76 -8.84 4.34
C LYS A 820 -34.19 -8.34 4.58
N GLN A 821 -35.19 -9.17 4.33
CA GLN A 821 -36.60 -8.86 4.60
C GLN A 821 -37.08 -9.53 5.88
N TYR A 822 -38.06 -8.90 6.50
CA TYR A 822 -38.64 -9.32 7.76
C TYR A 822 -39.77 -10.34 7.55
N VAL A 823 -39.88 -11.27 8.50
CA VAL A 823 -40.94 -12.27 8.51
C VAL A 823 -42.26 -11.61 8.87
N VAL A 824 -43.25 -11.83 8.02
CA VAL A 824 -44.63 -11.37 8.15
C VAL A 824 -45.57 -12.57 8.12
N VAL A 825 -46.61 -12.55 8.95
CA VAL A 825 -47.69 -13.54 8.94
C VAL A 825 -48.83 -13.02 8.06
N GLY A 826 -49.11 -13.73 6.97
CA GLY A 826 -50.21 -13.43 6.06
C GLY A 826 -51.59 -13.76 6.65
N ALA A 827 -52.67 -13.32 5.98
CA ALA A 827 -54.04 -13.54 6.45
C ALA A 827 -54.44 -15.02 6.61
N ASN A 828 -53.77 -15.93 5.90
CA ASN A 828 -53.94 -17.38 6.00
C ASN A 828 -52.97 -18.04 7.00
N GLY A 829 -52.27 -17.25 7.81
CA GLY A 829 -51.29 -17.72 8.78
C GLY A 829 -49.91 -18.03 8.20
N THR A 830 -49.69 -17.97 6.88
CA THR A 830 -48.37 -18.29 6.29
C THR A 830 -47.29 -17.30 6.71
N LEU A 831 -46.11 -17.80 7.09
CA LEU A 831 -44.95 -16.98 7.41
C LEU A 831 -44.15 -16.73 6.12
N LYS A 832 -43.85 -15.47 5.79
CA LYS A 832 -43.04 -15.09 4.62
C LYS A 832 -42.04 -14.00 4.96
N ASN A 833 -40.79 -14.11 4.48
CA ASN A 833 -39.78 -13.06 4.58
C ASN A 833 -39.99 -12.00 3.49
N SER A 834 -41.05 -11.20 3.63
CA SER A 834 -41.52 -10.24 2.61
C SER A 834 -41.69 -8.81 3.15
N GLY A 835 -41.47 -8.58 4.44
CA GLY A 835 -41.54 -7.25 5.05
C GLY A 835 -40.31 -6.43 4.68
N ALA A 836 -40.50 -5.29 4.02
CA ALA A 836 -39.39 -4.47 3.53
C ALA A 836 -38.73 -3.67 4.68
N ALA A 837 -39.51 -3.26 5.67
CA ALA A 837 -39.02 -2.59 6.86
C ALA A 837 -39.34 -3.40 8.13
N GLU A 838 -38.59 -3.12 9.20
CA GLU A 838 -38.82 -3.74 10.51
C GLU A 838 -40.23 -3.45 11.02
N SER A 839 -40.76 -2.26 10.75
CA SER A 839 -42.14 -1.87 11.11
C SER A 839 -43.20 -2.79 10.51
N ASP A 840 -42.93 -3.38 9.34
CA ASP A 840 -43.82 -4.30 8.65
C ASP A 840 -43.79 -5.71 9.26
N SER A 841 -42.77 -6.01 10.07
CA SER A 841 -42.58 -7.35 10.63
C SER A 841 -43.71 -7.73 11.58
N THR A 842 -44.06 -9.02 11.56
CA THR A 842 -44.82 -9.61 12.66
C THR A 842 -43.92 -9.71 13.90
N GLY A 843 -44.47 -9.41 15.07
CA GLY A 843 -43.78 -9.58 16.35
C GLY A 843 -44.00 -10.99 16.90
N PHE A 844 -42.93 -11.65 17.34
CA PHE A 844 -42.95 -13.01 17.87
C PHE A 844 -42.46 -13.06 19.32
N ARG A 845 -43.12 -13.86 20.16
CA ARG A 845 -42.62 -14.25 21.49
C ARG A 845 -41.96 -15.63 21.38
N PHE A 846 -40.80 -15.76 22.01
CA PHE A 846 -40.05 -17.01 22.13
C PHE A 846 -40.42 -17.65 23.46
N VAL A 847 -41.34 -18.61 23.42
CA VAL A 847 -41.84 -19.30 24.62
C VAL A 847 -41.03 -20.56 24.80
N SER A 848 -40.44 -20.77 25.98
CA SER A 848 -39.66 -21.98 26.26
C SER A 848 -40.50 -23.22 26.01
N ALA A 849 -39.91 -24.16 25.26
CA ALA A 849 -40.57 -25.40 24.84
C ALA A 849 -40.68 -26.42 25.98
#